data_AF-A0AAI9X0D8-F1
#
_entry.id   AF-A0AAI9X0D8-F1
#
_cell.length_a   1.000
_cell.length_b   1.000
_cell.length_c   1.000
_cell.angle_alpha   90.00
_cell.angle_beta   90.00
_cell.angle_gamma   90.00
#
_symmetry.space_group_name_H-M   'P 1'
#
loop_
_entity.id
_entity.type
_entity.pdbx_description
1 polymer ?
#
loop_
_entity_poly.entity_id
_entity_poly.type
_entity_poly.pdbx_seq_one_letter_code
_entity_poly.pdbx_strand_id
1 'polypeptide(L)'
;MAREGKVAESSIQKKNGIASKKRKQEQQEVKGEKEEEKEREENSEDEFKVEGLIEVESDNEEEEGEEEEEGEEEQQQEEEEQQQEEEEEEEEEEEEEEEKEKEDGDKVYSDDASSNSEYDSDQELNNLIGEEDDPSDYSSVDFQDDEDNEFDDVKMKNLSVNDDSLQQATNIRTKFSDGTPRIIKPEIEPVYDSDDSDAENFNTIGNIPISAYEEMPHIGYDINGKRIMRPAKGSALDQLLESIDLPQGWTGLLDQNTGAPLKITDEELELIRKIQQQENTDENINPYEPLNDWFTKDQEVMPLTAVPEPKRRFVPSKHEAKRVMKIVRAIREGRILTPEKAKQQKEQEEREQLNYDLWQDEIKVPDHIMNLRAPKLPPPTNEESYNPPEEYLFNDEEKQKWLEQDPIDREINFMPRKYKSLRQVPGYQDSVRERFERSLDLYLAPRLRKNKLDIDPESLIPDLPSPKDLRPFPIHCSTIYKGHTGKIRTLSIDPQGIWLATGSDDGSVRIWEVLTGRQVYQIQVISKEQKQDSDNDNIESLEWNPDPQTGILAACAGESIYLIVPPIFGFDIENTGKLRIESGWGYDTFGNNKGNLKVKGEKEDEENDDGDDDDDEDDDGKSKNTTPTVKKDVAKWIIPNLAKQSQGIAAIIQCRKSVKKISWHRKGDYFVSVSPESKNTAVLIHQLSKHLSQSPFKKSKGIIMDAKFHPFKPHLFVASQRQIKIYDLSQQVLIKKLLPGVRLLSTIDIHPRGDNLLAASYDKRVLWHDLDLSATPYKTLRYHEKAVRQIKFHKGNLPLFASASDDGIIHVFHGTVYDDLMTNPLLVPLKKLVGHKVTNQIGVLDIVWHPKKAWLFSAGADGTARLWTT
;
A
#
# COMPACT_ATOMS: atom_id res chain seq x y z
N MET A 1 62.95 42.95 -32.93
CA MET A 1 64.10 42.67 -32.04
C MET A 1 63.73 43.08 -30.63
N ALA A 2 64.35 42.44 -29.64
CA ALA A 2 64.59 42.84 -28.24
C ALA A 2 63.90 44.08 -27.59
N ARG A 3 63.46 43.86 -26.33
CA ARG A 3 63.60 44.69 -25.11
C ARG A 3 62.56 45.76 -24.68
N GLU A 4 62.07 45.55 -23.44
CA GLU A 4 62.07 46.45 -22.25
C GLU A 4 61.42 47.85 -22.29
N GLY A 5 60.64 48.20 -21.25
CA GLY A 5 60.26 49.59 -20.92
C GLY A 5 59.03 49.74 -20.00
N LYS A 6 59.22 50.31 -18.79
CA LYS A 6 58.13 50.66 -17.82
C LYS A 6 57.71 52.14 -17.93
N VAL A 7 56.63 52.48 -17.20
CA VAL A 7 56.29 53.77 -16.54
C VAL A 7 55.16 54.63 -17.16
N ALA A 8 53.98 54.52 -16.52
CA ALA A 8 53.05 55.52 -15.95
C ALA A 8 52.88 56.99 -16.46
N GLU A 9 51.75 57.58 -16.03
CA GLU A 9 51.34 59.02 -16.08
C GLU A 9 50.97 59.59 -17.47
N SER A 10 50.09 60.59 -17.65
CA SER A 10 48.91 61.12 -16.90
C SER A 10 48.15 62.07 -17.89
N SER A 11 46.99 62.73 -17.67
CA SER A 11 45.89 62.80 -16.68
C SER A 11 44.73 63.63 -17.32
N ILE A 12 43.73 64.09 -16.54
CA ILE A 12 42.76 65.19 -16.84
C ILE A 12 41.68 64.87 -17.90
N GLN A 13 40.36 64.96 -17.66
CA GLN A 13 39.46 65.28 -16.51
C GLN A 13 38.07 64.64 -16.83
N LYS A 14 36.91 64.77 -16.15
CA LYS A 14 36.25 65.65 -15.14
C LYS A 14 35.08 64.80 -14.51
N LYS A 15 34.07 65.19 -13.70
CA LYS A 15 33.49 66.44 -13.15
C LYS A 15 32.67 66.10 -11.86
N ASN A 16 32.03 67.10 -11.25
CA ASN A 16 31.00 67.02 -10.18
C ASN A 16 29.78 66.14 -10.56
N GLY A 17 28.98 65.56 -9.66
CA GLY A 17 29.05 65.49 -8.18
C GLY A 17 27.66 65.44 -7.49
N ILE A 18 27.62 65.16 -6.16
CA ILE A 18 26.45 65.17 -5.24
C ILE A 18 25.49 63.96 -5.35
N ALA A 19 24.84 63.58 -4.24
CA ALA A 19 24.00 62.39 -4.05
C ALA A 19 22.56 62.73 -3.61
N SER A 20 21.61 61.76 -3.64
CA SER A 20 20.70 61.46 -2.50
C SER A 20 19.59 60.41 -2.74
N LYS A 21 19.37 59.59 -1.69
CA LYS A 21 18.12 59.06 -1.09
C LYS A 21 16.83 58.76 -1.92
N LYS A 22 16.36 57.51 -1.73
CA LYS A 22 15.00 57.04 -1.32
C LYS A 22 13.84 56.80 -2.35
N ARG A 23 13.20 55.63 -2.11
CA ARG A 23 11.77 55.24 -2.17
C ARG A 23 11.02 55.06 -3.52
N LYS A 24 10.62 53.80 -3.74
CA LYS A 24 9.29 53.22 -4.12
C LYS A 24 8.24 54.06 -4.90
N GLN A 25 7.49 53.30 -5.71
CA GLN A 25 6.21 53.62 -6.38
C GLN A 25 6.36 54.56 -7.60
N GLU A 26 5.54 54.46 -8.67
CA GLU A 26 4.23 53.79 -8.82
C GLU A 26 3.86 53.45 -10.29
N GLN A 27 2.71 52.78 -10.48
CA GLN A 27 1.80 52.76 -11.67
C GLN A 27 2.21 52.10 -13.02
N GLN A 28 1.32 51.19 -13.46
CA GLN A 28 0.74 51.03 -14.83
C GLN A 28 1.70 50.62 -15.98
N GLU A 29 1.28 50.06 -17.11
CA GLU A 29 -0.01 49.85 -17.82
C GLU A 29 0.10 48.47 -18.58
N VAL A 30 -0.89 47.75 -19.14
CA VAL A 30 -2.03 48.05 -20.03
C VAL A 30 -3.09 46.90 -19.97
N LYS A 31 -4.38 47.20 -20.17
CA LYS A 31 -5.51 46.26 -20.38
C LYS A 31 -5.70 45.97 -21.89
N GLY A 32 -6.26 44.87 -22.38
CA GLY A 32 -7.14 43.86 -21.78
C GLY A 32 -8.20 43.46 -22.83
N GLU A 33 -9.45 43.27 -22.39
CA GLU A 33 -10.66 42.88 -23.16
C GLU A 33 -10.78 41.35 -23.39
N LYS A 34 -11.70 40.62 -22.70
CA LYS A 34 -13.20 40.63 -22.64
C LYS A 34 -13.77 39.59 -23.62
N GLU A 35 -14.88 38.89 -23.39
CA GLU A 35 -15.91 38.77 -22.32
C GLU A 35 -16.36 37.27 -22.30
N GLU A 36 -17.15 36.67 -21.39
CA GLU A 36 -18.15 37.04 -20.35
C GLU A 36 -18.05 35.95 -19.24
N GLU A 37 -18.22 36.24 -17.94
CA GLU A 37 -19.44 36.04 -17.12
C GLU A 37 -19.99 34.59 -17.01
N LYS A 38 -20.42 34.05 -15.85
CA LYS A 38 -20.62 34.67 -14.51
C LYS A 38 -20.73 33.64 -13.36
N GLU A 39 -20.40 34.12 -12.14
CA GLU A 39 -20.95 33.81 -10.79
C GLU A 39 -20.98 32.34 -10.25
N ARG A 40 -20.40 32.04 -9.06
CA ARG A 40 -20.73 32.37 -7.64
C ARG A 40 -21.87 31.49 -7.06
N GLU A 41 -21.97 31.23 -5.75
CA GLU A 41 -21.34 31.85 -4.57
C GLU A 41 -20.99 30.83 -3.46
N GLU A 42 -20.49 31.32 -2.33
CA GLU A 42 -19.88 30.58 -1.21
C GLU A 42 -20.91 29.92 -0.27
N ASN A 43 -20.48 28.90 0.50
CA ASN A 43 -20.54 28.99 1.97
C ASN A 43 -19.67 27.94 2.70
N SER A 44 -19.43 28.20 3.98
CA SER A 44 -18.53 27.50 4.91
C SER A 44 -19.17 26.35 5.69
N GLU A 45 -18.33 25.46 6.23
CA GLU A 45 -18.27 25.19 7.68
C GLU A 45 -16.94 24.47 8.02
N ASP A 46 -16.36 24.77 9.19
CA ASP A 46 -15.10 24.22 9.69
C ASP A 46 -15.35 23.05 10.68
N GLU A 47 -14.45 22.06 10.74
CA GLU A 47 -14.01 21.52 12.04
C GLU A 47 -12.66 20.76 11.94
N PHE A 48 -12.11 20.31 13.08
CA PHE A 48 -10.67 20.39 13.35
C PHE A 48 -9.95 19.05 13.65
N LYS A 49 -8.71 18.96 13.13
CA LYS A 49 -7.54 18.21 13.68
C LYS A 49 -7.53 16.67 13.73
N VAL A 50 -6.35 16.16 14.12
CA VAL A 50 -5.85 14.78 14.08
C VAL A 50 -4.94 14.55 15.30
N GLU A 51 -5.06 13.39 15.96
CA GLU A 51 -4.11 12.66 16.86
C GLU A 51 -4.93 11.51 17.51
N GLY A 52 -4.41 10.37 17.99
CA GLY A 52 -3.07 9.78 18.02
C GLY A 52 -3.08 8.39 18.74
N LEU A 53 -1.91 7.73 18.83
CA LEU A 53 -1.53 6.56 19.68
C LEU A 53 -2.16 5.15 19.48
N ILE A 54 -1.29 4.24 19.00
CA ILE A 54 -0.78 2.98 19.60
C ILE A 54 -1.46 2.37 20.85
N GLU A 55 -1.83 1.08 20.73
CA GLU A 55 -1.65 -0.09 21.65
C GLU A 55 -1.93 -1.35 20.77
N VAL A 56 -1.25 -2.51 20.77
CA VAL A 56 -0.32 -3.26 21.66
C VAL A 56 -1.01 -4.17 22.70
N GLU A 57 -1.55 -5.30 22.21
CA GLU A 57 -1.82 -6.60 22.87
C GLU A 57 -2.32 -7.56 21.76
N SER A 58 -2.17 -8.89 21.78
CA SER A 58 -1.30 -9.80 22.54
C SER A 58 -1.21 -11.14 21.77
N ASP A 59 -0.09 -11.86 21.85
CA ASP A 59 0.08 -13.23 21.32
C ASP A 59 0.05 -14.24 22.48
N ASN A 60 -0.67 -15.36 22.28
CA ASN A 60 -0.71 -16.66 22.98
C ASN A 60 -2.08 -17.33 22.67
N GLU A 61 -2.28 -18.64 22.52
CA GLU A 61 -1.43 -19.85 22.54
C GLU A 61 -2.17 -20.97 21.72
N GLU A 62 -1.83 -22.25 21.86
CA GLU A 62 -2.57 -23.46 21.35
C GLU A 62 -2.38 -23.92 19.87
N GLU A 63 -1.17 -24.37 19.51
CA GLU A 63 -0.94 -25.73 18.96
C GLU A 63 -0.12 -26.47 20.06
N GLU A 64 -0.09 -27.79 20.28
CA GLU A 64 -0.21 -29.01 19.45
C GLU A 64 -1.20 -30.03 20.12
N GLY A 65 -1.49 -31.25 19.66
CA GLY A 65 -1.01 -32.05 18.52
C GLY A 65 -0.47 -33.44 18.92
N GLU A 66 -1.24 -34.22 19.68
CA GLU A 66 -0.81 -35.47 20.35
C GLU A 66 -0.55 -36.70 19.43
N GLU A 67 0.55 -37.40 19.75
CA GLU A 67 0.72 -38.86 19.92
C GLU A 67 1.13 -39.86 18.79
N GLU A 68 1.91 -40.86 19.27
CA GLU A 68 2.24 -42.23 18.77
C GLU A 68 3.07 -42.47 17.48
N GLU A 69 3.99 -43.46 17.40
CA GLU A 69 4.93 -44.06 18.38
C GLU A 69 5.97 -45.02 17.70
N GLU A 70 6.87 -45.63 18.51
CA GLU A 70 7.76 -46.81 18.28
C GLU A 70 8.86 -46.78 17.19
N GLY A 71 10.10 -47.17 17.54
CA GLY A 71 11.20 -47.35 16.57
C GLY A 71 12.65 -47.56 17.06
N GLU A 72 12.89 -48.25 18.17
CA GLU A 72 14.25 -48.58 18.70
C GLU A 72 14.99 -49.62 17.80
N GLU A 73 16.29 -49.94 17.90
CA GLU A 73 17.39 -49.69 18.87
C GLU A 73 18.76 -49.96 18.16
N GLU A 74 19.87 -49.27 18.50
CA GLU A 74 21.27 -49.84 18.56
C GLU A 74 22.37 -48.82 19.01
N GLN A 75 22.46 -48.61 20.33
CA GLN A 75 23.68 -48.63 21.18
C GLN A 75 24.92 -47.69 20.98
N GLN A 76 25.22 -47.00 22.10
CA GLN A 76 26.54 -46.72 22.75
C GLN A 76 27.33 -45.41 22.49
N GLN A 77 27.30 -44.54 23.53
CA GLN A 77 28.43 -43.89 24.25
C GLN A 77 29.40 -42.97 23.48
N GLU A 78 29.82 -41.80 23.98
CA GLU A 78 29.56 -40.98 25.18
C GLU A 78 29.75 -39.51 24.70
N GLU A 79 28.94 -38.50 25.08
CA GLU A 79 28.90 -37.79 26.38
C GLU A 79 30.22 -37.03 26.70
N GLU A 80 30.22 -35.86 27.32
CA GLU A 80 29.19 -35.28 28.22
C GLU A 80 29.11 -33.74 28.12
N GLU A 81 28.06 -33.15 28.73
CA GLU A 81 27.81 -31.71 28.81
C GLU A 81 27.91 -31.17 30.26
N GLN A 82 28.35 -29.91 30.38
CA GLN A 82 27.84 -28.86 31.29
C GLN A 82 27.54 -29.09 32.80
N GLN A 83 27.80 -28.01 33.56
CA GLN A 83 27.01 -27.47 34.70
C GLN A 83 27.27 -27.89 36.17
N GLN A 84 27.23 -26.82 37.02
CA GLN A 84 26.75 -26.67 38.40
C GLN A 84 27.55 -27.11 39.67
N GLU A 85 27.89 -26.07 40.45
CA GLU A 85 27.59 -25.86 41.90
C GLU A 85 28.38 -26.58 43.02
N GLU A 86 28.20 -26.06 44.24
CA GLU A 86 29.02 -26.16 45.48
C GLU A 86 28.77 -27.48 46.26
N GLU A 87 29.45 -27.90 47.36
CA GLU A 87 30.05 -27.21 48.52
C GLU A 87 31.00 -28.17 49.34
N GLU A 88 31.38 -27.81 50.59
CA GLU A 88 32.02 -28.60 51.71
C GLU A 88 33.58 -28.65 51.90
N GLU A 89 34.03 -28.84 53.17
CA GLU A 89 35.37 -28.57 53.79
C GLU A 89 35.74 -29.64 54.89
N GLU A 90 36.85 -29.73 55.67
CA GLU A 90 38.17 -29.04 55.85
C GLU A 90 39.22 -30.02 56.53
N GLU A 91 39.96 -29.60 57.58
CA GLU A 91 40.62 -30.32 58.72
C GLU A 91 42.16 -30.69 58.75
N GLU A 92 42.82 -30.23 59.84
CA GLU A 92 44.05 -30.67 60.61
C GLU A 92 45.48 -30.64 59.94
N GLU A 93 46.62 -30.13 60.48
CA GLU A 93 47.35 -30.07 61.81
C GLU A 93 48.19 -31.33 62.20
N GLU A 94 49.45 -31.32 62.70
CA GLU A 94 50.56 -30.32 62.87
C GLU A 94 51.95 -31.06 62.69
N GLU A 95 53.12 -30.98 63.39
CA GLU A 95 53.70 -30.40 64.66
C GLU A 95 55.26 -30.27 64.53
N GLU A 96 55.91 -29.22 65.09
CA GLU A 96 57.30 -29.11 65.70
C GLU A 96 57.97 -27.70 65.54
N GLU A 97 58.70 -27.21 66.57
CA GLU A 97 59.33 -25.86 66.66
C GLU A 97 60.89 -25.84 66.59
N GLU A 98 61.50 -24.68 66.25
CA GLU A 98 62.45 -23.96 67.17
C GLU A 98 62.77 -22.50 66.73
N GLU A 99 63.26 -21.65 67.65
CA GLU A 99 63.33 -20.17 67.54
C GLU A 99 64.60 -19.58 66.84
N LYS A 100 64.49 -18.43 66.14
CA LYS A 100 64.90 -17.09 66.68
C LYS A 100 64.85 -15.87 65.72
N GLU A 101 64.75 -14.72 66.38
CA GLU A 101 64.80 -13.30 65.92
C GLU A 101 63.61 -12.81 65.06
N LYS A 102 63.03 -11.70 65.51
CA LYS A 102 61.66 -11.23 65.26
C LYS A 102 61.66 -9.80 64.68
N GLU A 103 60.69 -9.54 63.78
CA GLU A 103 59.76 -8.38 63.74
C GLU A 103 60.37 -6.93 63.69
N ASP A 104 59.64 -5.88 63.31
CA ASP A 104 58.22 -5.67 62.95
C ASP A 104 58.09 -5.28 61.44
N GLY A 105 56.94 -5.28 60.73
CA GLY A 105 55.51 -5.17 61.12
C GLY A 105 55.01 -3.73 60.83
N ASP A 106 53.88 -3.45 60.16
CA ASP A 106 52.74 -4.22 59.59
C ASP A 106 52.55 -3.83 58.07
N LYS A 107 51.77 -4.46 57.15
CA LYS A 107 50.42 -5.11 57.17
C LYS A 107 49.27 -4.06 57.27
N VAL A 108 48.08 -4.14 56.65
CA VAL A 108 47.23 -5.22 56.08
C VAL A 108 46.49 -4.73 54.80
N TYR A 109 46.33 -5.64 53.81
CA TYR A 109 45.21 -5.95 52.86
C TYR A 109 43.92 -5.08 52.77
N SER A 110 43.07 -5.15 51.71
CA SER A 110 43.17 -5.54 50.27
C SER A 110 41.79 -5.35 49.57
N ASP A 111 41.74 -5.35 48.23
CA ASP A 111 40.96 -6.30 47.39
C ASP A 111 40.87 -5.88 45.90
N ASP A 112 40.67 -6.85 45.00
CA ASP A 112 40.71 -6.74 43.53
C ASP A 112 39.32 -6.86 42.87
N ALA A 113 39.09 -6.20 41.73
CA ALA A 113 38.22 -6.71 40.64
C ALA A 113 38.35 -6.00 39.26
N SER A 114 38.58 -6.81 38.21
CA SER A 114 38.09 -6.66 36.81
C SER A 114 38.18 -5.34 36.02
N SER A 115 39.20 -5.26 35.15
CA SER A 115 39.06 -5.20 33.67
C SER A 115 38.03 -4.25 32.99
N ASN A 116 38.54 -3.08 32.60
CA ASN A 116 38.55 -2.57 31.20
C ASN A 116 37.27 -2.00 30.53
N SER A 117 37.15 -0.66 30.54
CA SER A 117 36.80 0.12 29.34
C SER A 117 37.56 1.46 29.34
N GLU A 118 37.92 1.99 28.17
CA GLU A 118 38.75 3.20 28.04
C GLU A 118 37.92 4.52 28.01
N TYR A 119 38.61 5.64 28.28
CA TYR A 119 38.18 7.04 28.06
C TYR A 119 37.21 7.69 29.09
N ASP A 120 37.74 7.98 30.28
CA ASP A 120 37.52 9.28 30.95
C ASP A 120 38.90 9.94 31.15
N SER A 121 39.00 11.26 31.03
CA SER A 121 40.28 11.99 31.02
C SER A 121 40.30 13.30 31.84
N ASP A 122 39.29 13.57 32.67
CA ASP A 122 39.22 14.81 33.47
C ASP A 122 39.64 14.65 34.95
N GLN A 123 39.93 13.42 35.42
CA GLN A 123 40.15 13.13 36.84
C GLN A 123 41.51 13.60 37.42
N GLU A 124 42.55 13.82 36.59
CA GLU A 124 43.83 14.39 37.08
C GLU A 124 43.71 15.86 37.54
N LEU A 125 42.61 16.55 37.20
CA LEU A 125 42.44 17.98 37.52
C LEU A 125 41.92 18.21 38.95
N ASN A 126 41.20 17.25 39.54
CA ASN A 126 40.63 17.37 40.89
C ASN A 126 41.66 17.03 42.00
N ASN A 127 42.58 16.11 41.75
CA ASN A 127 43.59 15.68 42.75
C ASN A 127 44.76 16.67 42.95
N LEU A 128 44.54 17.96 42.68
CA LEU A 128 45.46 19.06 42.98
C LEU A 128 44.79 20.21 43.77
N ILE A 129 43.52 20.05 44.17
CA ILE A 129 42.73 21.05 44.91
C ILE A 129 42.02 20.38 46.11
N GLY A 130 42.76 19.57 46.86
CA GLY A 130 42.32 18.90 48.09
C GLY A 130 43.50 18.60 49.02
N GLU A 131 43.16 18.40 50.30
CA GLU A 131 44.03 18.11 51.45
C GLU A 131 44.92 19.24 52.04
N GLU A 132 44.85 19.55 53.34
CA GLU A 132 43.73 19.40 54.29
C GLU A 132 43.90 20.27 55.57
N ASP A 133 43.02 20.00 56.54
CA ASP A 133 43.06 20.26 57.98
C ASP A 133 42.40 21.51 58.59
N ASP A 134 41.46 21.17 59.49
CA ASP A 134 40.69 21.98 60.45
C ASP A 134 41.61 22.52 61.58
N PRO A 135 41.21 23.56 62.36
CA PRO A 135 40.39 23.24 63.52
C PRO A 135 39.34 24.29 63.92
N SER A 136 38.18 23.78 64.33
CA SER A 136 37.36 24.15 65.51
C SER A 136 37.60 25.50 66.23
N ASP A 137 36.48 26.05 66.71
CA ASP A 137 36.23 26.52 68.10
C ASP A 137 35.75 27.99 68.26
N TYR A 138 34.65 28.12 69.00
CA TYR A 138 34.10 29.30 69.70
C TYR A 138 33.91 30.68 69.01
N SER A 139 32.64 30.93 68.72
CA SER A 139 31.83 32.07 69.25
C SER A 139 32.10 33.53 68.82
N SER A 140 31.02 34.15 68.33
CA SER A 140 30.42 35.38 68.87
C SER A 140 31.35 36.50 69.37
N VAL A 141 31.53 37.51 68.54
CA VAL A 141 31.57 38.91 68.98
C VAL A 141 30.58 39.72 68.14
N ASP A 142 29.87 40.63 68.80
CA ASP A 142 28.69 41.31 68.26
C ASP A 142 28.99 42.27 67.10
N PHE A 143 27.91 42.61 66.38
CA PHE A 143 27.84 43.89 65.68
C PHE A 143 28.09 45.02 66.69
N GLN A 144 28.91 45.99 66.32
CA GLN A 144 28.93 47.27 66.99
C GLN A 144 28.94 48.37 65.94
N ASP A 145 27.83 49.10 65.87
CA ASP A 145 27.66 50.25 65.00
C ASP A 145 28.63 51.37 65.38
N ASP A 146 29.09 52.12 64.38
CA ASP A 146 29.46 53.52 64.54
C ASP A 146 28.79 54.30 63.39
N GLU A 147 28.05 55.34 63.74
CA GLU A 147 27.17 56.08 62.81
C GLU A 147 27.93 57.07 61.90
N ASP A 148 27.20 57.49 60.86
CA ASP A 148 27.35 58.77 60.14
C ASP A 148 28.60 59.08 59.31
N ASN A 149 28.41 58.95 57.98
CA ASN A 149 28.27 60.11 57.08
C ASN A 149 29.17 61.35 57.34
N GLU A 150 30.23 61.52 56.54
CA GLU A 150 30.62 62.86 56.07
C GLU A 150 30.82 62.87 54.53
N PHE A 151 30.57 64.02 53.90
CA PHE A 151 30.27 64.16 52.47
C PHE A 151 31.49 64.29 51.55
N ASP A 152 31.35 63.78 50.32
CA ASP A 152 32.23 64.10 49.17
C ASP A 152 32.22 65.59 48.80
N ASP A 153 33.37 66.09 48.30
CA ASP A 153 33.46 67.39 47.60
C ASP A 153 34.33 67.29 46.32
N VAL A 154 33.87 66.50 45.34
CA VAL A 154 34.39 66.51 43.96
C VAL A 154 33.27 66.73 42.96
N LYS A 155 33.47 67.69 42.05
CA LYS A 155 32.41 68.28 41.20
C LYS A 155 32.12 67.46 39.95
N MET A 156 30.94 66.85 39.90
CA MET A 156 30.34 66.35 38.66
C MET A 156 29.81 67.48 37.77
N LYS A 157 29.78 67.26 36.45
CA LYS A 157 29.19 68.18 35.46
C LYS A 157 27.83 67.69 35.02
N ASN A 158 26.88 68.61 34.92
CA ASN A 158 25.48 68.33 34.55
C ASN A 158 25.37 67.63 33.19
N LEU A 159 24.57 66.56 33.15
CA LEU A 159 23.94 66.06 31.94
C LEU A 159 22.46 65.81 32.29
N SER A 160 21.60 66.74 31.91
CA SER A 160 20.21 66.81 32.35
C SER A 160 19.30 65.96 31.47
N VAL A 161 18.65 64.95 32.07
CA VAL A 161 17.39 64.41 31.61
C VAL A 161 16.29 65.05 32.46
N ASN A 162 15.28 65.63 31.83
CA ASN A 162 14.20 66.30 32.55
C ASN A 162 13.08 65.29 32.85
N ASP A 163 12.85 65.00 34.12
CA ASP A 163 11.52 64.71 34.64
C ASP A 163 11.27 65.65 35.83
N ASP A 164 10.22 66.48 35.71
CA ASP A 164 10.14 67.80 36.36
C ASP A 164 8.91 67.88 37.30
N SER A 165 8.52 66.73 37.85
CA SER A 165 7.15 66.48 38.34
C SER A 165 7.00 66.20 39.84
N LEU A 166 8.05 65.74 40.56
CA LEU A 166 7.93 65.31 41.97
C LEU A 166 8.92 65.92 42.99
N GLN A 167 10.02 66.55 42.59
CA GLN A 167 11.06 67.01 43.54
C GLN A 167 10.81 68.39 44.20
N GLN A 168 9.58 68.90 44.19
CA GLN A 168 9.22 70.17 44.87
C GLN A 168 8.74 70.00 46.32
N ALA A 169 8.97 68.82 46.93
CA ALA A 169 8.79 68.58 48.36
C ALA A 169 10.05 68.99 49.16
N THR A 170 10.00 70.18 49.75
CA THR A 170 11.06 70.84 50.53
C THR A 170 12.00 69.93 51.34
N ASN A 171 13.23 69.71 50.85
CA ASN A 171 14.33 69.14 51.64
C ASN A 171 14.79 70.14 52.73
N ILE A 172 14.14 70.14 53.89
CA ILE A 172 14.42 71.10 54.98
C ILE A 172 15.73 70.73 55.68
N ARG A 173 16.82 71.39 55.27
CA ARG A 173 18.11 71.37 55.97
C ARG A 173 17.96 72.06 57.33
N THR A 174 17.83 71.26 58.39
CA THR A 174 17.89 71.73 59.78
C THR A 174 19.29 71.47 60.35
N LYS A 175 19.46 71.49 61.67
CA LYS A 175 20.70 71.08 62.35
C LYS A 175 20.39 70.02 63.39
N PHE A 176 21.36 69.16 63.68
CA PHE A 176 21.38 68.39 64.92
C PHE A 176 21.61 69.32 66.13
N SER A 177 21.47 68.78 67.34
CA SER A 177 21.68 69.50 68.61
C SER A 177 23.01 70.27 68.65
N ASP A 178 24.05 69.64 68.11
CA ASP A 178 25.44 70.07 68.20
C ASP A 178 25.87 70.94 67.00
N GLY A 179 24.92 71.27 66.12
CA GLY A 179 25.04 72.31 65.10
C GLY A 179 25.47 71.85 63.71
N THR A 180 25.80 70.57 63.51
CA THR A 180 26.00 69.95 62.19
C THR A 180 24.69 69.98 61.38
N PRO A 181 24.73 70.18 60.04
CA PRO A 181 23.54 70.29 59.21
C PRO A 181 22.92 68.90 58.93
N ARG A 182 21.60 68.77 59.13
CA ARG A 182 20.88 67.52 58.86
C ARG A 182 19.82 67.69 57.78
N ILE A 183 19.71 66.72 56.89
CA ILE A 183 18.63 66.62 55.91
C ILE A 183 17.55 65.75 56.54
N ILE A 184 16.40 66.33 56.86
CA ILE A 184 15.24 65.54 57.29
C ILE A 184 14.67 64.88 56.03
N LYS A 185 14.82 63.56 55.93
CA LYS A 185 14.09 62.71 54.98
C LYS A 185 12.59 62.71 55.35
N PRO A 186 11.66 62.45 54.42
CA PRO A 186 10.30 62.08 54.79
C PRO A 186 10.31 60.84 55.69
N GLU A 187 9.30 60.68 56.52
CA GLU A 187 9.08 59.44 57.28
C GLU A 187 8.75 58.31 56.29
N ILE A 188 9.25 57.11 56.57
CA ILE A 188 8.99 55.92 55.74
C ILE A 188 7.63 55.37 56.15
N GLU A 189 6.70 55.29 55.20
CA GLU A 189 5.42 54.61 55.38
C GLU A 189 5.64 53.09 55.21
N PRO A 190 5.42 52.25 56.25
CA PRO A 190 5.55 50.81 56.12
C PRO A 190 4.33 50.26 55.39
N VAL A 191 4.53 49.86 54.13
CA VAL A 191 3.53 49.27 53.24
C VAL A 191 3.97 47.84 52.93
N TYR A 192 3.01 46.91 52.85
CA TYR A 192 3.27 45.58 52.28
C TYR A 192 3.29 45.74 50.76
N ASP A 193 4.49 45.58 50.18
CA ASP A 193 4.70 45.67 48.73
C ASP A 193 4.25 44.38 48.01
N SER A 194 4.35 44.34 46.68
CA SER A 194 3.83 43.23 45.86
C SER A 194 4.61 41.90 45.98
N ASP A 195 5.78 41.92 46.62
CA ASP A 195 6.67 40.77 46.84
C ASP A 195 7.28 40.89 48.24
N ASP A 196 6.48 40.50 49.25
CA ASP A 196 6.92 40.32 50.64
C ASP A 196 6.72 38.86 51.04
N SER A 197 7.47 38.38 52.03
CA SER A 197 7.51 36.97 52.44
C SER A 197 6.27 36.50 53.22
N ASP A 198 5.31 37.38 53.48
CA ASP A 198 3.98 37.06 54.04
C ASP A 198 2.90 37.76 53.20
N ALA A 199 1.75 37.10 53.04
CA ALA A 199 0.63 37.58 52.23
C ALA A 199 -0.58 37.89 53.11
N GLU A 200 -1.49 38.78 52.66
CA GLU A 200 -2.67 39.18 53.46
C GLU A 200 -3.69 38.03 53.62
N ASN A 201 -3.41 37.16 54.59
CA ASN A 201 -4.27 36.04 54.97
C ASN A 201 -5.40 36.53 55.88
N PHE A 202 -6.64 36.41 55.40
CA PHE A 202 -7.83 36.75 56.21
C PHE A 202 -7.99 35.83 57.43
N ASN A 203 -7.51 34.59 57.34
CA ASN A 203 -7.61 33.59 58.41
C ASN A 203 -6.35 33.57 59.29
N THR A 204 -6.51 33.93 60.57
CA THR A 204 -5.42 34.02 61.56
C THR A 204 -5.00 32.69 62.21
N ILE A 205 -5.34 31.53 61.61
CA ILE A 205 -5.22 30.21 62.26
C ILE A 205 -3.79 29.64 62.27
N GLY A 206 -2.95 30.07 61.33
CA GLY A 206 -1.58 29.55 61.18
C GLY A 206 -1.53 28.05 60.85
N ASN A 207 -0.35 27.45 61.03
CA ASN A 207 -0.10 26.05 60.68
C ASN A 207 -0.66 25.06 61.73
N ILE A 208 -1.98 24.94 61.78
CA ILE A 208 -2.72 23.95 62.57
C ILE A 208 -3.67 23.15 61.67
N PRO A 209 -3.91 21.85 61.96
CA PRO A 209 -4.64 20.98 61.04
C PRO A 209 -6.11 21.38 60.91
N ILE A 210 -6.54 21.64 59.66
CA ILE A 210 -7.89 22.09 59.29
C ILE A 210 -9.01 21.15 59.79
N SER A 211 -8.68 19.88 60.09
CA SER A 211 -9.58 18.90 60.69
C SER A 211 -10.22 19.38 62.01
N ALA A 212 -9.54 20.25 62.76
CA ALA A 212 -10.10 20.91 63.95
C ALA A 212 -11.34 21.79 63.67
N TYR A 213 -11.66 22.08 62.41
CA TYR A 213 -12.83 22.82 61.95
C TYR A 213 -13.74 22.03 61.00
N GLU A 214 -13.55 20.73 60.80
CA GLU A 214 -14.39 19.92 59.90
C GLU A 214 -15.84 19.84 60.35
N GLU A 215 -16.08 19.68 61.66
CA GLU A 215 -17.41 19.70 62.29
C GLU A 215 -18.00 21.11 62.41
N MET A 216 -17.21 22.16 62.14
CA MET A 216 -17.58 23.55 62.38
C MET A 216 -18.16 24.21 61.11
N PRO A 217 -19.15 25.11 61.22
CA PRO A 217 -19.69 25.89 60.10
C PRO A 217 -18.79 27.07 59.68
N HIS A 218 -17.62 27.22 60.32
CA HIS A 218 -16.67 28.31 60.13
C HIS A 218 -15.25 27.77 60.32
N ILE A 219 -14.28 28.39 59.66
CA ILE A 219 -12.85 28.08 59.78
C ILE A 219 -12.19 29.32 60.35
N GLY A 220 -11.66 29.22 61.56
CA GLY A 220 -10.94 30.33 62.20
C GLY A 220 -11.73 31.62 62.43
N TYR A 221 -10.96 32.69 62.62
CA TYR A 221 -11.43 34.04 62.89
C TYR A 221 -10.60 35.08 62.12
N ASP A 222 -11.21 36.21 61.77
CA ASP A 222 -10.50 37.38 61.25
C ASP A 222 -9.68 38.09 62.35
N ILE A 223 -8.78 38.99 61.95
CA ILE A 223 -7.95 39.82 62.85
C ILE A 223 -8.79 40.64 63.85
N ASN A 224 -10.09 40.82 63.59
CA ASN A 224 -11.05 41.55 64.41
C ASN A 224 -11.94 40.62 65.28
N GLY A 225 -11.71 39.31 65.28
CA GLY A 225 -12.46 38.32 66.05
C GLY A 225 -13.81 37.89 65.46
N LYS A 226 -14.10 38.17 64.19
CA LYS A 226 -15.30 37.68 63.49
C LYS A 226 -15.08 36.25 62.97
N ARG A 227 -16.14 35.43 62.94
CA ARG A 227 -16.09 34.06 62.42
C ARG A 227 -16.09 34.06 60.89
N ILE A 228 -15.15 33.34 60.29
CA ILE A 228 -15.06 33.23 58.82
C ILE A 228 -15.83 31.99 58.38
N MET A 229 -17.05 32.21 57.87
CA MET A 229 -17.99 31.16 57.52
C MET A 229 -17.51 30.39 56.29
N ARG A 230 -17.68 29.06 56.29
CA ARG A 230 -17.37 28.24 55.10
C ARG A 230 -18.29 28.64 53.94
N PRO A 231 -17.81 28.63 52.68
CA PRO A 231 -18.68 28.83 51.52
C PRO A 231 -19.75 27.75 51.46
N ALA A 232 -20.83 28.00 50.73
CA ALA A 232 -21.89 27.01 50.55
C ALA A 232 -21.30 25.75 49.90
N LYS A 233 -21.42 24.60 50.58
CA LYS A 233 -21.02 23.31 50.01
C LYS A 233 -21.82 23.08 48.72
N GLY A 234 -21.12 22.81 47.61
CA GLY A 234 -21.72 22.45 46.33
C GLY A 234 -22.60 21.20 46.44
N SER A 235 -23.37 20.91 45.39
CA SER A 235 -24.17 19.69 45.31
C SER A 235 -23.31 18.45 45.55
N ALA A 236 -23.91 17.37 46.07
CA ALA A 236 -23.25 16.07 46.12
C ALA A 236 -22.89 15.53 44.72
N LEU A 237 -23.54 16.07 43.68
CA LEU A 237 -23.20 15.80 42.28
C LEU A 237 -21.94 16.57 41.85
N ASP A 238 -21.80 17.84 42.24
CA ASP A 238 -20.63 18.68 41.93
C ASP A 238 -19.36 18.11 42.58
N GLN A 239 -19.46 17.71 43.86
CA GLN A 239 -18.37 17.04 44.60
C GLN A 239 -17.97 15.69 44.00
N LEU A 240 -18.92 14.99 43.37
CA LEU A 240 -18.65 13.75 42.65
C LEU A 240 -17.95 14.03 41.30
N LEU A 241 -18.38 15.06 40.56
CA LEU A 241 -17.72 15.50 39.32
C LEU A 241 -16.28 15.94 39.58
N GLU A 242 -16.03 16.77 40.61
CA GLU A 242 -14.66 17.17 41.01
C GLU A 242 -13.78 15.99 41.50
N SER A 243 -14.32 14.76 41.63
CA SER A 243 -13.56 13.54 41.92
C SER A 243 -13.40 12.57 40.74
N ILE A 244 -14.07 12.84 39.62
CA ILE A 244 -13.92 12.11 38.35
C ILE A 244 -13.06 12.95 37.40
N ASP A 245 -13.51 14.17 37.12
CA ASP A 245 -12.81 15.17 36.32
C ASP A 245 -12.19 16.20 37.28
N LEU A 246 -10.92 15.98 37.64
CA LEU A 246 -10.18 16.88 38.53
C LEU A 246 -10.11 18.31 37.94
N PRO A 247 -10.44 19.36 38.71
CA PRO A 247 -10.35 20.73 38.22
C PRO A 247 -8.94 21.12 37.75
N GLN A 248 -8.86 21.98 36.73
CA GLN A 248 -7.61 22.63 36.34
C GLN A 248 -7.00 23.37 37.55
N GLY A 249 -5.69 23.22 37.74
CA GLY A 249 -4.97 23.76 38.89
C GLY A 249 -5.20 23.03 40.23
N TRP A 250 -5.87 21.87 40.27
CA TRP A 250 -6.10 21.12 41.52
C TRP A 250 -4.81 20.64 42.18
N THR A 251 -4.65 20.94 43.47
CA THR A 251 -3.43 20.68 44.26
C THR A 251 -3.56 19.55 45.28
N GLY A 252 -4.78 19.08 45.56
CA GLY A 252 -5.06 18.12 46.62
C GLY A 252 -5.09 18.68 48.05
N LEU A 253 -4.57 19.88 48.31
CA LEU A 253 -4.72 20.55 49.62
C LEU A 253 -5.97 21.44 49.69
N LEU A 254 -6.39 21.75 50.91
CA LEU A 254 -7.50 22.67 51.19
C LEU A 254 -6.95 24.08 51.44
N ASP A 255 -7.62 25.08 50.87
CA ASP A 255 -7.37 26.49 51.17
C ASP A 255 -7.64 26.79 52.66
N GLN A 256 -6.69 27.44 53.32
CA GLN A 256 -6.80 27.83 54.73
C GLN A 256 -7.90 28.87 54.98
N ASN A 257 -8.24 29.68 53.97
CA ASN A 257 -9.22 30.76 54.09
C ASN A 257 -10.67 30.25 54.03
N THR A 258 -11.00 29.44 53.02
CA THR A 258 -12.36 28.97 52.74
C THR A 258 -12.62 27.49 53.08
N GLY A 259 -11.57 26.65 53.11
CA GLY A 259 -11.70 25.19 53.28
C GLY A 259 -12.38 24.48 52.10
N ALA A 260 -12.28 25.07 50.91
CA ALA A 260 -12.46 24.43 49.60
C ALA A 260 -11.10 23.86 49.10
N PRO A 261 -11.05 22.99 48.06
CA PRO A 261 -9.77 22.60 47.46
C PRO A 261 -9.06 23.82 46.88
N LEU A 262 -7.77 23.98 47.20
CA LEU A 262 -6.93 25.05 46.67
C LEU A 262 -6.63 24.77 45.19
N LYS A 263 -6.84 25.79 44.35
CA LYS A 263 -6.61 25.75 42.90
C LYS A 263 -5.54 26.79 42.55
N ILE A 264 -4.49 26.38 41.86
CA ILE A 264 -3.44 27.25 41.31
C ILE A 264 -4.03 27.99 40.09
N THR A 265 -3.64 29.25 39.87
CA THR A 265 -4.05 30.03 38.70
C THR A 265 -3.30 29.60 37.43
N ASP A 266 -3.85 29.87 36.25
CA ASP A 266 -3.21 29.50 34.99
C ASP A 266 -1.86 30.20 34.78
N GLU A 267 -1.71 31.44 35.27
CA GLU A 267 -0.44 32.20 35.24
C GLU A 267 0.64 31.53 36.10
N GLU A 268 0.29 31.05 37.30
CA GLU A 268 1.19 30.28 38.16
C GLU A 268 1.53 28.90 37.58
N LEU A 269 0.58 28.22 36.91
CA LEU A 269 0.84 26.96 36.21
C LEU A 269 1.82 27.15 35.03
N GLU A 270 1.65 28.22 34.25
CA GLU A 270 2.61 28.57 33.19
C GLU A 270 3.97 28.95 33.75
N LEU A 271 4.04 29.67 34.89
CA LEU A 271 5.29 30.00 35.56
C LEU A 271 6.02 28.75 36.06
N ILE A 272 5.32 27.83 36.73
CA ILE A 272 5.88 26.54 37.19
C ILE A 272 6.40 25.73 35.99
N ARG A 273 5.66 25.72 34.88
CA ARG A 273 6.08 25.06 33.64
C ARG A 273 7.34 25.70 33.05
N LYS A 274 7.39 27.03 32.91
CA LYS A 274 8.58 27.77 32.44
C LYS A 274 9.81 27.43 33.28
N ILE A 275 9.67 27.41 34.61
CA ILE A 275 10.73 27.01 35.55
C ILE A 275 11.19 25.56 35.32
N GLN A 276 10.27 24.60 35.19
CA GLN A 276 10.62 23.19 34.91
C GLN A 276 11.32 23.01 33.56
N GLN A 277 10.94 23.79 32.55
CA GLN A 277 11.49 23.71 31.18
C GLN A 277 12.73 24.60 30.98
N GLN A 278 13.19 25.29 32.05
CA GLN A 278 14.29 26.26 32.04
C GLN A 278 14.10 27.41 31.01
N GLU A 279 12.84 27.76 30.75
CA GLU A 279 12.45 28.90 29.93
C GLU A 279 12.47 30.20 30.76
N ASN A 280 12.58 31.35 30.10
CA ASN A 280 12.60 32.65 30.80
C ASN A 280 11.24 32.92 31.46
N THR A 281 11.26 33.26 32.75
CA THR A 281 10.06 33.53 33.55
C THR A 281 9.49 34.92 33.28
N ASP A 282 10.33 35.95 33.23
CA ASP A 282 9.95 37.30 32.77
C ASP A 282 10.12 37.42 31.25
N GLU A 283 9.01 37.66 30.56
CA GLU A 283 8.95 37.80 29.10
C GLU A 283 9.49 39.15 28.59
N ASN A 284 9.71 40.12 29.47
CA ASN A 284 10.19 41.46 29.11
C ASN A 284 11.71 41.52 28.94
N ILE A 285 12.45 40.52 29.43
CA ILE A 285 13.92 40.45 29.36
C ILE A 285 14.34 39.86 28.01
N ASN A 286 15.25 40.54 27.31
CA ASN A 286 15.93 39.99 26.14
C ASN A 286 17.16 39.17 26.60
N PRO A 287 17.24 37.84 26.40
CA PRO A 287 18.39 37.04 26.84
C PRO A 287 19.72 37.38 26.13
N TYR A 288 19.65 38.14 25.03
CA TYR A 288 20.80 38.47 24.19
C TYR A 288 20.94 39.99 24.01
N GLU A 289 20.95 40.74 25.11
CA GLU A 289 21.24 42.17 25.06
C GLU A 289 22.67 42.46 24.59
N PRO A 290 22.87 43.44 23.67
CA PRO A 290 24.21 43.82 23.22
C PRO A 290 24.94 44.58 24.34
N LEU A 291 26.09 44.05 24.76
CA LEU A 291 26.89 44.60 25.85
C LEU A 291 27.23 46.07 25.61
N ASN A 292 26.73 46.94 26.49
CA ASN A 292 26.88 48.39 26.39
C ASN A 292 28.13 48.85 27.15
N ASP A 293 29.18 49.22 26.40
CA ASP A 293 30.47 49.76 26.86
C ASP A 293 30.33 51.15 27.56
N TRP A 294 29.58 51.24 28.66
CA TRP A 294 29.32 52.50 29.36
C TRP A 294 30.55 53.04 30.11
N PHE A 295 31.49 52.17 30.48
CA PHE A 295 32.71 52.50 31.23
C PHE A 295 33.95 52.65 30.32
N THR A 296 34.21 51.64 29.50
CA THR A 296 35.35 51.50 28.56
C THR A 296 35.38 52.54 27.43
N LYS A 297 34.27 53.23 27.19
CA LYS A 297 34.10 54.32 26.22
C LYS A 297 34.99 55.54 26.51
N ASP A 298 35.25 55.85 27.78
CA ASP A 298 36.11 56.97 28.18
C ASP A 298 37.50 56.44 28.55
N GLN A 299 38.49 56.69 27.69
CA GLN A 299 39.82 56.10 27.83
C GLN A 299 40.73 56.87 28.80
N GLU A 300 41.34 56.16 29.74
CA GLU A 300 42.26 56.72 30.74
C GLU A 300 43.61 57.16 30.13
N VAL A 301 44.07 58.36 30.51
CA VAL A 301 45.31 58.98 29.97
C VAL A 301 46.52 58.75 30.89
N MET A 302 46.31 58.32 32.13
CA MET A 302 47.34 58.05 33.13
C MET A 302 47.05 56.69 33.79
N PRO A 303 48.06 55.85 34.07
CA PRO A 303 47.82 54.61 34.82
C PRO A 303 47.25 54.91 36.21
N LEU A 304 46.27 54.09 36.63
CA LEU A 304 45.53 54.18 37.90
C LEU A 304 46.40 54.34 39.17
N THR A 305 47.66 53.90 39.16
CA THR A 305 48.54 53.98 40.33
C THR A 305 49.94 54.50 40.00
N ALA A 306 50.44 55.42 40.84
CA ALA A 306 51.77 56.03 40.71
C ALA A 306 52.86 55.28 41.52
N VAL A 307 52.77 53.95 41.60
CA VAL A 307 53.70 53.13 42.43
C VAL A 307 55.09 53.07 41.79
N PRO A 308 56.17 53.46 42.52
CA PRO A 308 57.54 53.39 41.99
C PRO A 308 57.98 51.97 41.60
N GLU A 309 58.59 51.82 40.43
CA GLU A 309 58.94 50.50 39.88
C GLU A 309 59.98 49.73 40.75
N PRO A 310 59.65 48.52 41.23
CA PRO A 310 60.60 47.71 42.01
C PRO A 310 61.79 47.24 41.17
N LYS A 311 63.00 47.27 41.74
CA LYS A 311 64.27 46.88 41.06
C LYS A 311 64.26 45.52 40.35
N ARG A 312 63.37 44.59 40.73
CA ARG A 312 63.13 43.30 40.03
C ARG A 312 62.56 43.44 38.61
N ARG A 313 62.09 44.63 38.19
CA ARG A 313 61.68 44.94 36.80
C ARG A 313 62.90 45.23 35.90
N PHE A 314 64.05 45.62 36.47
CA PHE A 314 65.25 46.03 35.73
C PHE A 314 66.46 45.08 35.87
N VAL A 315 66.36 44.08 36.74
CA VAL A 315 67.43 43.10 37.05
C VAL A 315 66.90 41.70 36.73
N PRO A 316 67.70 40.81 36.08
CA PRO A 316 67.28 39.44 35.75
C PRO A 316 66.62 38.69 36.91
N SER A 317 65.60 37.89 36.61
CA SER A 317 64.68 37.37 37.61
C SER A 317 65.35 36.34 38.54
N LYS A 318 65.36 36.63 39.84
CA LYS A 318 65.85 35.69 40.86
C LYS A 318 64.96 34.45 40.99
N HIS A 319 63.69 34.53 40.58
CA HIS A 319 62.78 33.37 40.56
C HIS A 319 63.06 32.47 39.36
N GLU A 320 63.31 33.08 38.20
CA GLU A 320 63.81 32.38 37.00
C GLU A 320 65.12 31.67 37.29
N ALA A 321 66.10 32.35 37.90
CA ALA A 321 67.37 31.72 38.30
C ALA A 321 67.17 30.52 39.24
N LYS A 322 66.24 30.59 40.21
CA LYS A 322 65.86 29.44 41.04
C LYS A 322 65.21 28.31 40.23
N ARG A 323 64.31 28.64 39.29
CA ARG A 323 63.61 27.68 38.42
C ARG A 323 64.59 26.98 37.47
N VAL A 324 65.51 27.72 36.84
CA VAL A 324 66.61 27.19 36.03
C VAL A 324 67.46 26.23 36.87
N MET A 325 67.82 26.56 38.11
CA MET A 325 68.58 25.65 38.98
C MET A 325 67.78 24.40 39.40
N LYS A 326 66.44 24.47 39.55
CA LYS A 326 65.58 23.28 39.75
C LYS A 326 65.57 22.39 38.49
N ILE A 327 65.45 22.99 37.30
CA ILE A 327 65.46 22.27 36.02
C ILE A 327 66.85 21.65 35.75
N VAL A 328 67.94 22.36 36.01
CA VAL A 328 69.32 21.84 35.87
C VAL A 328 69.59 20.66 36.81
N ARG A 329 68.98 20.64 38.01
CA ARG A 329 68.99 19.45 38.88
C ARG A 329 68.21 18.30 38.23
N ALA A 330 66.95 18.52 37.83
CA ALA A 330 66.11 17.50 37.22
C ALA A 330 66.68 16.93 35.90
N ILE A 331 67.42 17.72 35.11
CA ILE A 331 68.16 17.25 33.91
C ILE A 331 69.37 16.38 34.30
N ARG A 332 70.13 16.76 35.34
CA ARG A 332 71.25 15.94 35.86
C ARG A 332 70.78 14.63 36.48
N GLU A 333 69.60 14.66 37.09
CA GLU A 333 68.91 13.51 37.69
C GLU A 333 68.07 12.72 36.66
N GLY A 334 68.19 13.03 35.36
CA GLY A 334 67.57 12.30 34.25
C GLY A 334 66.06 12.50 34.05
N ARG A 335 65.33 13.00 35.07
CA ARG A 335 63.86 13.15 35.03
C ARG A 335 63.34 14.18 34.02
N ILE A 336 64.19 15.09 33.53
CA ILE A 336 63.84 16.00 32.43
C ILE A 336 64.80 15.77 31.27
N LEU A 337 64.25 15.34 30.14
CA LEU A 337 64.96 15.27 28.86
C LEU A 337 65.26 16.69 28.34
N THR A 338 66.48 16.88 27.83
CA THR A 338 66.85 18.13 27.15
C THR A 338 66.01 18.31 25.87
N PRO A 339 65.54 19.53 25.52
CA PRO A 339 64.65 19.75 24.38
C PRO A 339 65.15 19.18 23.04
N GLU A 340 66.46 19.17 22.80
CA GLU A 340 67.07 18.57 21.60
C GLU A 340 66.85 17.05 21.53
N LYS A 341 66.92 16.34 22.66
CA LYS A 341 66.64 14.90 22.76
C LYS A 341 65.14 14.61 22.65
N ALA A 342 64.30 15.40 23.31
CA ALA A 342 62.85 15.26 23.18
C ALA A 342 62.40 15.47 21.71
N LYS A 343 63.03 16.40 20.99
CA LYS A 343 62.79 16.57 19.54
C LYS A 343 63.31 15.40 18.71
N GLN A 344 64.46 14.83 19.04
CA GLN A 344 64.99 13.63 18.37
C GLN A 344 64.09 12.40 18.59
N GLN A 345 63.53 12.22 19.80
CA GLN A 345 62.57 11.16 20.09
C GLN A 345 61.26 11.37 19.33
N LYS A 346 60.69 12.58 19.31
CA LYS A 346 59.50 12.86 18.47
C LYS A 346 59.77 12.63 16.98
N GLU A 347 60.93 13.03 16.46
CA GLU A 347 61.34 12.74 15.08
C GLU A 347 61.61 11.24 14.79
N GLN A 348 61.62 10.38 15.82
CA GLN A 348 61.68 8.91 15.71
C GLN A 348 60.27 8.30 15.86
N GLU A 349 59.53 8.71 16.89
CA GLU A 349 58.12 8.35 17.13
C GLU A 349 57.25 8.65 15.90
N GLU A 350 57.35 9.85 15.30
CA GLU A 350 56.64 10.25 14.07
C GLU A 350 56.99 9.38 12.84
N ARG A 351 58.11 8.64 12.87
CA ARG A 351 58.49 7.69 11.82
C ARG A 351 58.05 6.27 12.13
N GLU A 352 57.95 5.91 13.40
CA GLU A 352 57.58 4.55 13.84
C GLU A 352 56.06 4.37 13.88
N GLN A 353 55.30 5.42 14.23
CA GLN A 353 53.82 5.46 14.25
C GLN A 353 53.15 5.08 12.91
N LEU A 354 53.86 5.12 11.78
CA LEU A 354 53.34 4.88 10.44
C LEU A 354 53.94 3.65 9.75
N ASN A 355 54.79 2.86 10.44
CA ASN A 355 55.58 1.78 9.83
C ASN A 355 55.39 0.42 10.54
N TYR A 356 54.13 0.03 10.77
CA TYR A 356 53.74 -1.34 11.11
C TYR A 356 52.60 -1.80 10.22
N ASP A 357 52.53 -3.12 9.97
CA ASP A 357 51.51 -3.76 9.15
C ASP A 357 50.44 -4.37 10.04
N LEU A 358 49.22 -3.86 9.96
CA LEU A 358 48.08 -4.25 10.79
C LEU A 358 47.47 -5.61 10.37
N TRP A 359 47.84 -6.15 9.20
CA TRP A 359 47.16 -7.28 8.56
C TRP A 359 48.02 -8.54 8.40
N GLN A 360 49.16 -8.63 9.09
CA GLN A 360 50.09 -9.77 8.96
C GLN A 360 49.42 -11.13 9.22
N ASP A 361 48.48 -11.19 10.18
CA ASP A 361 47.75 -12.40 10.58
C ASP A 361 46.23 -12.30 10.30
N GLU A 362 45.80 -11.66 9.19
CA GLU A 362 44.36 -11.51 8.87
C GLU A 362 43.65 -12.86 8.59
N ILE A 363 42.93 -13.37 9.60
CA ILE A 363 41.99 -14.48 9.44
C ILE A 363 40.72 -13.99 8.71
N LYS A 364 40.40 -14.61 7.57
CA LYS A 364 39.25 -14.25 6.73
C LYS A 364 37.92 -14.67 7.38
N VAL A 365 37.32 -13.75 8.15
CA VAL A 365 35.95 -13.89 8.66
C VAL A 365 34.95 -13.95 7.49
N PRO A 366 33.97 -14.88 7.49
CA PRO A 366 32.92 -14.94 6.47
C PRO A 366 31.99 -13.72 6.53
N ASP A 367 31.38 -13.36 5.38
CA ASP A 367 30.47 -12.22 5.27
C ASP A 367 29.17 -12.45 6.05
N HIS A 368 29.09 -11.90 7.26
CA HIS A 368 27.92 -12.01 8.13
C HIS A 368 26.70 -11.24 7.59
N ILE A 369 25.49 -11.72 7.92
CA ILE A 369 24.21 -11.29 7.33
C ILE A 369 23.97 -9.76 7.43
N MET A 370 24.35 -9.15 8.55
CA MET A 370 24.25 -7.70 8.80
C MET A 370 25.26 -6.88 7.95
N ASN A 371 26.44 -7.44 7.65
CA ASN A 371 27.55 -6.74 7.02
C ASN A 371 27.52 -6.90 5.50
N LEU A 372 26.47 -6.39 4.85
CA LEU A 372 26.35 -6.35 3.39
C LEU A 372 27.39 -5.37 2.79
N ARG A 373 28.59 -5.89 2.51
CA ARG A 373 29.71 -5.19 1.87
C ARG A 373 29.28 -4.56 0.54
N ALA A 374 29.71 -3.33 0.30
CA ALA A 374 29.34 -2.61 -0.92
C ALA A 374 29.90 -3.29 -2.19
N PRO A 375 29.17 -3.32 -3.31
CA PRO A 375 29.64 -3.92 -4.55
C PRO A 375 30.88 -3.19 -5.07
N LYS A 376 31.91 -3.96 -5.40
CA LYS A 376 33.11 -3.46 -6.09
C LYS A 376 32.73 -3.00 -7.49
N LEU A 377 33.38 -1.95 -7.99
CA LEU A 377 33.25 -1.56 -9.39
C LEU A 377 33.68 -2.72 -10.30
N PRO A 378 33.02 -2.92 -11.46
CA PRO A 378 33.50 -3.86 -12.46
C PRO A 378 34.89 -3.43 -12.98
N PRO A 379 35.71 -4.37 -13.49
CA PRO A 379 36.94 -4.01 -14.19
C PRO A 379 36.62 -3.25 -15.49
N PRO A 380 37.44 -2.25 -15.87
CA PRO A 380 37.28 -1.52 -17.13
C PRO A 380 37.14 -2.42 -18.36
N THR A 381 36.16 -2.14 -19.21
CA THR A 381 35.85 -2.92 -20.41
C THR A 381 36.55 -2.37 -21.66
N ASN A 382 36.37 -3.05 -22.80
CA ASN A 382 36.90 -2.58 -24.09
C ASN A 382 36.25 -1.27 -24.57
N GLU A 383 35.05 -0.94 -24.08
CA GLU A 383 34.30 0.28 -24.43
C GLU A 383 34.90 1.55 -23.81
N GLU A 384 35.41 1.44 -22.58
CA GLU A 384 36.15 2.50 -21.88
C GLU A 384 37.54 2.77 -22.49
N SER A 385 38.03 1.88 -23.36
CA SER A 385 39.35 2.03 -23.95
C SER A 385 39.42 3.25 -24.88
N TYR A 386 40.58 3.93 -24.93
CA TYR A 386 40.75 5.09 -25.81
C TYR A 386 40.74 4.77 -27.31
N ASN A 387 40.75 3.49 -27.69
CA ASN A 387 40.76 3.01 -29.06
C ASN A 387 39.92 1.72 -29.16
N PRO A 388 38.59 1.81 -29.00
CA PRO A 388 37.72 0.65 -29.09
C PRO A 388 37.63 0.15 -30.54
N PRO A 389 37.26 -1.12 -30.77
CA PRO A 389 36.79 -1.56 -32.08
C PRO A 389 35.54 -0.75 -32.49
N GLU A 390 35.29 -0.69 -33.80
CA GLU A 390 34.37 0.31 -34.38
C GLU A 390 32.89 -0.04 -34.12
N GLU A 391 32.63 -1.27 -33.68
CA GLU A 391 31.33 -1.80 -33.23
C GLU A 391 30.78 -1.10 -31.97
N TYR A 392 31.64 -0.50 -31.13
CA TYR A 392 31.23 0.25 -29.94
C TYR A 392 31.08 1.76 -30.17
N LEU A 393 31.31 2.26 -31.39
CA LEU A 393 31.16 3.68 -31.69
C LEU A 393 29.72 3.99 -32.08
N PHE A 394 29.03 4.79 -31.26
CA PHE A 394 27.64 5.18 -31.50
C PHE A 394 27.43 5.79 -32.89
N ASN A 395 26.38 5.33 -33.58
CA ASN A 395 25.84 5.98 -34.76
C ASN A 395 25.29 7.37 -34.40
N ASP A 396 25.22 8.30 -35.35
CA ASP A 396 24.74 9.67 -35.07
C ASP A 396 23.27 9.70 -34.56
N GLU A 397 22.44 8.70 -34.87
CA GLU A 397 21.09 8.53 -34.30
C GLU A 397 21.10 8.05 -32.83
N GLU A 398 21.98 7.11 -32.48
CA GLU A 398 22.14 6.62 -31.10
C GLU A 398 22.71 7.72 -30.21
N LYS A 399 23.68 8.46 -30.73
CA LYS A 399 24.28 9.63 -30.09
C LYS A 399 23.28 10.76 -29.87
N GLN A 400 22.26 10.92 -30.73
CA GLN A 400 21.15 11.85 -30.46
C GLN A 400 20.27 11.33 -29.33
N LYS A 401 19.86 10.05 -29.35
CA LYS A 401 19.07 9.42 -28.27
C LYS A 401 19.78 9.48 -26.90
N TRP A 402 21.08 9.22 -26.86
CA TRP A 402 21.88 9.31 -25.63
C TRP A 402 22.00 10.74 -25.08
N LEU A 403 21.94 11.76 -25.95
CA LEU A 403 21.90 13.17 -25.54
C LEU A 403 20.49 13.61 -25.09
N GLU A 404 19.44 12.95 -25.60
CA GLU A 404 18.04 13.17 -25.24
C GLU A 404 17.65 12.44 -23.92
N GLN A 405 18.27 11.30 -23.63
CA GLN A 405 18.13 10.57 -22.36
C GLN A 405 18.72 11.36 -21.18
N ASP A 406 17.99 11.40 -20.06
CA ASP A 406 18.48 11.98 -18.81
C ASP A 406 19.69 11.23 -18.23
N PRO A 407 20.64 11.88 -17.54
CA PRO A 407 21.90 11.25 -17.11
C PRO A 407 21.78 10.04 -16.19
N ILE A 408 20.63 9.85 -15.51
CA ILE A 408 20.38 8.76 -14.56
C ILE A 408 19.90 7.49 -15.27
N ASP A 409 19.18 7.62 -16.39
CA ASP A 409 18.59 6.51 -17.14
C ASP A 409 19.52 5.96 -18.25
N ARG A 410 20.77 6.42 -18.30
CA ARG A 410 21.76 6.01 -19.31
C ARG A 410 22.43 4.71 -18.90
N GLU A 411 22.46 3.75 -19.82
CA GLU A 411 23.19 2.48 -19.65
C GLU A 411 24.72 2.68 -19.57
N ILE A 412 25.22 3.78 -20.17
CA ILE A 412 26.65 4.14 -20.17
C ILE A 412 26.80 5.64 -19.86
N ASN A 413 27.53 5.96 -18.79
CA ASN A 413 27.76 7.34 -18.31
C ASN A 413 28.61 8.18 -19.29
N PHE A 414 29.49 7.54 -20.05
CA PHE A 414 30.37 8.15 -21.03
C PHE A 414 29.92 7.85 -22.47
N MET A 415 30.43 8.64 -23.41
CA MET A 415 30.26 8.41 -24.85
C MET A 415 31.53 7.74 -25.41
N PRO A 416 31.47 6.50 -25.95
CA PRO A 416 32.63 5.82 -26.52
C PRO A 416 33.29 6.63 -27.65
N ARG A 417 34.62 6.78 -27.62
CA ARG A 417 35.38 7.63 -28.56
C ARG A 417 36.73 7.01 -28.92
N LYS A 418 37.02 6.95 -30.23
CA LYS A 418 38.25 6.37 -30.77
C LYS A 418 39.31 7.44 -31.08
N TYR A 419 40.39 7.41 -30.30
CA TYR A 419 41.55 8.30 -30.44
C TYR A 419 42.72 7.57 -31.11
N LYS A 420 43.30 8.15 -32.16
CA LYS A 420 44.36 7.51 -32.97
C LYS A 420 45.71 7.36 -32.24
N SER A 421 45.87 7.95 -31.06
CA SER A 421 47.06 7.83 -30.21
C SER A 421 46.78 8.34 -28.80
N LEU A 422 47.44 7.77 -27.79
CA LEU A 422 47.25 8.13 -26.38
C LEU A 422 47.42 9.64 -26.09
N ARG A 423 48.34 10.32 -26.82
CA ARG A 423 48.55 11.78 -26.73
C ARG A 423 47.38 12.65 -27.21
N GLN A 424 46.33 12.06 -27.77
CA GLN A 424 45.11 12.75 -28.23
C GLN A 424 43.92 12.52 -27.30
N VAL A 425 44.09 11.71 -26.25
CA VAL A 425 43.05 11.46 -25.25
C VAL A 425 42.91 12.72 -24.38
N PRO A 426 41.72 13.35 -24.32
CA PRO A 426 41.48 14.48 -23.45
C PRO A 426 41.38 14.04 -21.99
N GLY A 427 41.55 14.97 -21.05
CA GLY A 427 41.09 14.74 -19.68
C GLY A 427 39.58 14.52 -19.66
N TYR A 428 39.13 13.43 -19.05
CA TYR A 428 37.71 13.12 -18.93
C TYR A 428 37.07 14.06 -17.90
N GLN A 429 36.03 14.80 -18.31
CA GLN A 429 35.49 15.91 -17.51
C GLN A 429 34.61 15.43 -16.36
N ASP A 430 33.80 14.40 -16.62
CA ASP A 430 32.85 13.85 -15.65
C ASP A 430 33.50 12.88 -14.64
N SER A 431 34.83 12.66 -14.71
CA SER A 431 35.54 11.73 -13.81
C SER A 431 35.41 12.09 -12.33
N VAL A 432 35.24 13.37 -12.00
CA VAL A 432 34.98 13.83 -10.62
C VAL A 432 33.52 13.56 -10.24
N ARG A 433 32.61 13.74 -11.20
CA ARG A 433 31.16 13.53 -11.03
C ARG A 433 30.87 12.05 -10.76
N GLU A 434 31.38 11.13 -11.58
CA GLU A 434 31.18 9.69 -11.38
C GLU A 434 31.73 9.20 -10.03
N ARG A 435 32.86 9.76 -9.57
CA ARG A 435 33.45 9.40 -8.26
C ARG A 435 32.63 9.95 -7.11
N PHE A 436 32.04 11.13 -7.27
CA PHE A 436 31.10 11.71 -6.31
C PHE A 436 29.79 10.92 -6.27
N GLU A 437 29.15 10.67 -7.41
CA GLU A 437 27.93 9.85 -7.52
C GLU A 437 28.16 8.44 -6.95
N ARG A 438 29.27 7.78 -7.30
CA ARG A 438 29.63 6.48 -6.71
C ARG A 438 29.85 6.55 -5.20
N SER A 439 30.23 7.70 -4.64
CA SER A 439 30.31 7.90 -3.19
C SER A 439 28.92 8.08 -2.55
N LEU A 440 27.99 8.79 -3.20
CA LEU A 440 26.58 8.84 -2.81
C LEU A 440 26.00 7.40 -2.76
N ASP A 441 26.27 6.60 -3.78
CA ASP A 441 25.88 5.18 -3.86
C ASP A 441 26.49 4.28 -2.77
N LEU A 442 27.51 4.74 -2.02
CA LEU A 442 28.05 3.98 -0.89
C LEU A 442 27.25 4.21 0.40
N TYR A 443 26.68 5.40 0.62
CA TYR A 443 26.04 5.78 1.89
C TYR A 443 24.55 6.12 1.81
N LEU A 444 24.03 6.61 0.67
CA LEU A 444 22.60 6.89 0.48
C LEU A 444 21.81 5.70 -0.08
N ALA A 445 22.42 4.90 -0.96
CA ALA A 445 21.69 3.83 -1.66
C ALA A 445 21.41 2.63 -0.74
N PRO A 446 20.13 2.21 -0.56
CA PRO A 446 19.79 1.08 0.29
C PRO A 446 20.30 -0.23 -0.31
N ARG A 447 21.08 -0.99 0.46
CA ARG A 447 21.73 -2.22 0.01
C ARG A 447 20.79 -3.43 0.18
N LEU A 448 20.56 -4.17 -0.90
CA LEU A 448 19.56 -5.24 -0.94
C LEU A 448 20.17 -6.51 -1.57
N ARG A 449 20.20 -7.61 -0.82
CA ARG A 449 20.59 -8.94 -1.35
C ARG A 449 19.52 -9.39 -2.35
N LYS A 450 19.87 -9.47 -3.64
CA LYS A 450 19.01 -9.98 -4.72
C LYS A 450 19.58 -11.27 -5.29
N ASN A 451 18.79 -12.34 -5.28
CA ASN A 451 19.13 -13.60 -5.94
C ASN A 451 18.88 -13.44 -7.44
N LYS A 452 19.95 -13.19 -8.22
CA LYS A 452 19.87 -13.17 -9.69
C LYS A 452 19.77 -14.61 -10.20
N LEU A 453 18.66 -14.91 -10.88
CA LEU A 453 18.42 -16.23 -11.46
C LEU A 453 19.13 -16.34 -12.81
N ASP A 454 20.41 -16.70 -12.76
CA ASP A 454 21.20 -17.07 -13.95
C ASP A 454 20.85 -18.50 -14.40
N ILE A 455 19.63 -18.62 -14.94
CA ILE A 455 18.98 -19.86 -15.38
C ILE A 455 18.69 -19.78 -16.88
N ASP A 456 18.97 -20.86 -17.62
CA ASP A 456 18.67 -20.94 -19.05
C ASP A 456 17.15 -20.83 -19.30
N PRO A 457 16.70 -20.02 -20.28
CA PRO A 457 15.27 -19.79 -20.51
C PRO A 457 14.50 -21.04 -20.96
N GLU A 458 15.20 -22.09 -21.42
CA GLU A 458 14.59 -23.35 -21.81
C GLU A 458 14.15 -24.20 -20.60
N SER A 459 14.86 -24.16 -19.46
CA SER A 459 14.48 -24.93 -18.26
C SER A 459 13.31 -24.30 -17.48
N LEU A 460 12.79 -23.16 -17.93
CA LEU A 460 11.52 -22.58 -17.46
C LEU A 460 10.30 -23.20 -18.17
N ILE A 461 10.52 -24.02 -19.21
CA ILE A 461 9.46 -24.72 -19.95
C ILE A 461 9.23 -26.08 -19.27
N PRO A 462 7.99 -26.45 -18.92
CA PRO A 462 7.71 -27.75 -18.30
C PRO A 462 7.90 -28.90 -19.30
N ASP A 463 8.44 -30.02 -18.82
CA ASP A 463 8.53 -31.27 -19.57
C ASP A 463 7.14 -31.78 -19.97
N LEU A 464 6.82 -31.68 -21.26
CA LEU A 464 5.55 -32.13 -21.84
C LEU A 464 5.81 -33.04 -23.06
N PRO A 465 5.02 -34.10 -23.26
CA PRO A 465 5.14 -34.97 -24.44
C PRO A 465 5.02 -34.18 -25.74
N SER A 466 5.80 -34.57 -26.77
CA SER A 466 5.88 -33.77 -27.98
C SER A 466 4.54 -33.77 -28.75
N PRO A 467 4.13 -32.64 -29.36
CA PRO A 467 2.95 -32.62 -30.23
C PRO A 467 3.04 -33.51 -31.48
N LYS A 468 4.14 -34.22 -31.75
CA LYS A 468 4.19 -35.21 -32.83
C LYS A 468 3.55 -36.53 -32.42
N ASP A 469 3.65 -36.88 -31.15
CA ASP A 469 3.24 -38.18 -30.60
C ASP A 469 1.75 -38.18 -30.25
N LEU A 470 1.22 -37.01 -29.88
CA LEU A 470 -0.17 -36.76 -29.51
C LEU A 470 -1.13 -36.58 -30.71
N ARG A 471 -0.81 -37.19 -31.86
CA ARG A 471 -1.65 -37.18 -33.08
C ARG A 471 -2.80 -38.18 -32.96
N PRO A 472 -3.98 -37.94 -33.60
CA PRO A 472 -4.28 -36.86 -34.56
C PRO A 472 -4.92 -35.61 -33.93
N PHE A 473 -4.60 -34.43 -34.48
CA PHE A 473 -5.25 -33.14 -34.21
C PHE A 473 -5.21 -32.29 -35.49
N PRO A 474 -6.11 -31.30 -35.66
CA PRO A 474 -6.13 -30.47 -36.86
C PRO A 474 -4.94 -29.51 -36.94
N ILE A 475 -4.38 -29.36 -38.14
CA ILE A 475 -3.16 -28.57 -38.42
C ILE A 475 -3.43 -27.45 -39.45
N HIS A 476 -4.31 -27.68 -40.42
CA HIS A 476 -4.53 -26.80 -41.57
C HIS A 476 -6.02 -26.64 -41.91
N CYS A 477 -6.38 -25.55 -42.60
CA CYS A 477 -7.75 -25.34 -43.10
C CYS A 477 -7.91 -26.02 -44.48
N SER A 478 -8.95 -26.84 -44.65
CA SER A 478 -9.21 -27.57 -45.89
C SER A 478 -10.41 -27.03 -46.68
N THR A 479 -11.51 -26.65 -46.00
CA THR A 479 -12.67 -26.04 -46.66
C THR A 479 -13.09 -24.73 -45.98
N ILE A 480 -13.58 -23.79 -46.80
CA ILE A 480 -14.06 -22.48 -46.39
C ILE A 480 -15.48 -22.34 -46.92
N TYR A 481 -16.47 -22.34 -46.02
CA TYR A 481 -17.87 -22.13 -46.34
C TYR A 481 -18.08 -20.62 -46.57
N LYS A 482 -18.30 -20.24 -47.84
CA LYS A 482 -18.50 -18.85 -48.27
C LYS A 482 -19.91 -18.65 -48.78
N GLY A 483 -20.58 -17.59 -48.33
CA GLY A 483 -21.88 -17.19 -48.85
C GLY A 483 -22.69 -16.28 -47.93
N HIS A 484 -22.42 -16.29 -46.61
CA HIS A 484 -22.97 -15.31 -45.68
C HIS A 484 -22.47 -13.90 -45.99
N THR A 485 -23.32 -12.89 -45.75
CA THR A 485 -23.00 -11.47 -45.98
C THR A 485 -22.70 -10.68 -44.71
N GLY A 486 -22.94 -11.28 -43.54
CA GLY A 486 -22.55 -10.76 -42.23
C GLY A 486 -21.63 -11.73 -41.49
N LYS A 487 -21.16 -11.34 -40.30
CA LYS A 487 -20.43 -12.25 -39.39
C LYS A 487 -21.26 -13.50 -39.08
N ILE A 488 -20.60 -14.63 -38.87
CA ILE A 488 -21.25 -15.87 -38.43
C ILE A 488 -21.09 -15.95 -36.91
N ARG A 489 -22.18 -15.90 -36.15
CA ARG A 489 -22.12 -15.93 -34.67
C ARG A 489 -22.01 -17.34 -34.12
N THR A 490 -22.62 -18.29 -34.81
CA THR A 490 -22.84 -19.64 -34.26
C THR A 490 -22.83 -20.70 -35.35
N LEU A 491 -22.38 -21.90 -34.98
CA LEU A 491 -22.45 -23.10 -35.81
C LEU A 491 -22.85 -24.34 -35.00
N SER A 492 -23.36 -25.35 -35.69
CA SER A 492 -23.58 -26.67 -35.11
C SER A 492 -23.38 -27.76 -36.16
N ILE A 493 -22.85 -28.90 -35.72
CA ILE A 493 -22.67 -30.10 -36.55
C ILE A 493 -23.80 -31.10 -36.22
N ASP A 494 -24.31 -31.78 -37.23
CA ASP A 494 -25.31 -32.82 -37.02
C ASP A 494 -24.70 -34.06 -36.29
N PRO A 495 -25.54 -34.92 -35.66
CA PRO A 495 -25.04 -36.12 -35.00
C PRO A 495 -24.27 -37.12 -35.89
N GLN A 496 -24.42 -37.09 -37.22
CA GLN A 496 -23.67 -37.97 -38.12
C GLN A 496 -22.30 -37.38 -38.53
N GLY A 497 -22.15 -36.05 -38.57
CA GLY A 497 -20.94 -35.36 -39.01
C GLY A 497 -20.89 -35.03 -40.52
N ILE A 498 -22.05 -34.92 -41.16
CA ILE A 498 -22.23 -34.70 -42.61
C ILE A 498 -22.66 -33.26 -42.91
N TRP A 499 -23.45 -32.66 -42.01
CA TRP A 499 -24.17 -31.40 -42.22
C TRP A 499 -23.79 -30.35 -41.19
N LEU A 500 -23.01 -29.36 -41.63
CA LEU A 500 -22.72 -28.17 -40.83
C LEU A 500 -23.85 -27.16 -41.00
N ALA A 501 -24.41 -26.65 -39.90
CA ALA A 501 -25.36 -25.55 -39.91
C ALA A 501 -24.71 -24.27 -39.33
N THR A 502 -24.99 -23.11 -39.91
CA THR A 502 -24.42 -21.80 -39.51
C THR A 502 -25.49 -20.73 -39.38
N GLY A 503 -25.38 -19.88 -38.36
CA GLY A 503 -26.24 -18.72 -38.13
C GLY A 503 -25.45 -17.40 -38.20
N SER A 504 -26.00 -16.41 -38.90
CA SER A 504 -25.32 -15.14 -39.20
C SER A 504 -26.20 -13.91 -38.95
N ASP A 505 -25.56 -12.76 -38.71
CA ASP A 505 -26.18 -11.44 -38.72
C ASP A 505 -26.83 -11.07 -40.07
N ASP A 506 -26.65 -11.85 -41.15
CA ASP A 506 -27.47 -11.68 -42.36
C ASP A 506 -28.94 -12.16 -42.20
N GLY A 507 -29.29 -12.74 -41.04
CA GLY A 507 -30.63 -13.22 -40.72
C GLY A 507 -30.97 -14.57 -41.36
N SER A 508 -30.01 -15.20 -42.04
CA SER A 508 -30.15 -16.54 -42.61
C SER A 508 -29.49 -17.61 -41.73
N VAL A 509 -30.16 -18.75 -41.64
CA VAL A 509 -29.53 -20.03 -41.28
C VAL A 509 -29.22 -20.78 -42.57
N ARG A 510 -28.02 -21.34 -42.67
CA ARG A 510 -27.58 -22.10 -43.85
C ARG A 510 -27.03 -23.46 -43.42
N ILE A 511 -27.24 -24.46 -44.27
CA ILE A 511 -26.72 -25.81 -44.08
C ILE A 511 -25.78 -26.15 -45.24
N TRP A 512 -24.65 -26.76 -44.90
CA TRP A 512 -23.53 -27.03 -45.77
C TRP A 512 -23.12 -28.50 -45.70
N GLU A 513 -22.76 -29.07 -46.84
CA GLU A 513 -22.06 -30.36 -46.90
C GLU A 513 -20.62 -30.19 -46.41
N VAL A 514 -20.25 -30.94 -45.35
CA VAL A 514 -18.97 -30.79 -44.64
C VAL A 514 -17.75 -30.87 -45.57
N LEU A 515 -17.70 -31.86 -46.46
CA LEU A 515 -16.51 -32.19 -47.25
C LEU A 515 -16.28 -31.27 -48.47
N THR A 516 -17.35 -30.72 -49.04
CA THR A 516 -17.29 -29.98 -50.32
C THR A 516 -17.36 -28.46 -50.13
N GLY A 517 -17.84 -28.00 -48.97
CA GLY A 517 -18.15 -26.58 -48.77
C GLY A 517 -19.45 -26.13 -49.45
N ARG A 518 -20.23 -27.05 -50.05
CA ARG A 518 -21.46 -26.73 -50.78
C ARG A 518 -22.59 -26.35 -49.83
N GLN A 519 -23.19 -25.17 -50.06
CA GLN A 519 -24.47 -24.81 -49.47
C GLN A 519 -25.57 -25.70 -50.06
N VAL A 520 -26.33 -26.40 -49.21
CA VAL A 520 -27.43 -27.29 -49.63
C VAL A 520 -28.81 -26.74 -49.30
N TYR A 521 -28.94 -25.94 -48.23
CA TYR A 521 -30.20 -25.35 -47.79
C TYR A 521 -29.97 -23.98 -47.14
N GLN A 522 -30.97 -23.11 -47.22
CA GLN A 522 -30.99 -21.78 -46.64
C GLN A 522 -32.42 -21.43 -46.22
N ILE A 523 -32.55 -20.85 -45.03
CA ILE A 523 -33.79 -20.27 -44.52
C ILE A 523 -33.50 -18.87 -43.99
N GLN A 524 -34.35 -17.90 -44.35
CA GLN A 524 -34.31 -16.54 -43.83
C GLN A 524 -35.26 -16.45 -42.63
N VAL A 525 -34.71 -16.44 -41.41
CA VAL A 525 -35.50 -16.48 -40.17
C VAL A 525 -36.03 -15.09 -39.80
N ILE A 526 -35.25 -14.05 -40.10
CA ILE A 526 -35.56 -12.63 -39.84
C ILE A 526 -35.75 -11.93 -41.19
N SER A 527 -36.91 -11.29 -41.42
CA SER A 527 -37.15 -10.55 -42.67
C SER A 527 -36.29 -9.28 -42.73
N LYS A 528 -36.08 -8.74 -43.93
CA LYS A 528 -35.34 -7.48 -44.09
C LYS A 528 -36.14 -6.26 -43.61
N GLU A 529 -37.48 -6.32 -43.65
CA GLU A 529 -38.34 -5.24 -43.15
C GLU A 529 -38.25 -5.15 -41.61
N GLN A 530 -38.41 -6.28 -40.92
CA GLN A 530 -38.29 -6.37 -39.45
C GLN A 530 -36.94 -5.89 -38.91
N LYS A 531 -35.92 -5.83 -39.77
CA LYS A 531 -34.57 -5.36 -39.45
C LYS A 531 -34.38 -3.85 -39.51
N GLN A 532 -35.35 -3.09 -40.03
CA GLN A 532 -35.29 -1.62 -40.02
C GLN A 532 -35.86 -1.04 -38.71
N ASP A 533 -36.78 -1.76 -38.06
CA ASP A 533 -37.39 -1.37 -36.79
C ASP A 533 -36.65 -1.95 -35.56
N SER A 534 -35.64 -2.80 -35.75
CA SER A 534 -34.95 -3.51 -34.65
C SER A 534 -33.54 -4.00 -35.01
N ASP A 535 -32.53 -3.13 -34.84
CA ASP A 535 -31.10 -3.45 -35.02
C ASP A 535 -30.58 -4.60 -34.12
N ASN A 536 -31.29 -4.89 -33.02
CA ASN A 536 -30.87 -5.90 -32.04
C ASN A 536 -31.11 -7.35 -32.51
N ASP A 537 -32.07 -7.60 -33.39
CA ASP A 537 -32.51 -8.96 -33.71
C ASP A 537 -31.55 -9.68 -34.68
N ASN A 538 -30.80 -10.63 -34.12
CA ASN A 538 -29.76 -11.41 -34.79
C ASN A 538 -29.84 -12.89 -34.38
N ILE A 539 -29.25 -13.77 -35.19
CA ILE A 539 -29.16 -15.20 -34.88
C ILE A 539 -28.01 -15.44 -33.90
N GLU A 540 -28.31 -15.57 -32.61
CA GLU A 540 -27.30 -15.63 -31.53
C GLU A 540 -26.76 -17.04 -31.25
N SER A 541 -27.61 -18.06 -31.32
CA SER A 541 -27.28 -19.44 -30.94
C SER A 541 -28.05 -20.44 -31.79
N LEU A 542 -27.38 -21.52 -32.18
CA LEU A 542 -27.93 -22.55 -33.05
C LEU A 542 -27.38 -23.92 -32.62
N GLU A 543 -28.24 -24.93 -32.46
CA GLU A 543 -27.82 -26.27 -32.07
C GLU A 543 -28.74 -27.37 -32.64
N TRP A 544 -28.14 -28.38 -33.29
CA TRP A 544 -28.86 -29.59 -33.70
C TRP A 544 -29.32 -30.41 -32.49
N ASN A 545 -30.47 -31.06 -32.61
CA ASN A 545 -30.91 -32.07 -31.66
C ASN A 545 -29.90 -33.25 -31.66
N PRO A 546 -29.37 -33.67 -30.50
CA PRO A 546 -28.47 -34.82 -30.39
C PRO A 546 -29.06 -36.16 -30.88
N ASP A 547 -30.38 -36.27 -31.00
CA ASP A 547 -31.05 -37.49 -31.48
C ASP A 547 -30.92 -37.64 -33.01
N PRO A 548 -30.13 -38.62 -33.50
CA PRO A 548 -29.78 -38.77 -34.91
C PRO A 548 -30.98 -39.14 -35.82
N GLN A 549 -32.13 -39.52 -35.25
CA GLN A 549 -33.31 -39.92 -36.02
C GLN A 549 -34.30 -38.77 -36.27
N THR A 550 -34.02 -37.56 -35.78
CA THR A 550 -35.03 -36.47 -35.76
C THR A 550 -34.78 -35.33 -36.76
N GLY A 551 -33.54 -35.07 -37.15
CA GLY A 551 -33.21 -33.95 -38.05
C GLY A 551 -33.64 -32.55 -37.55
N ILE A 552 -33.92 -32.39 -36.25
CA ILE A 552 -34.39 -31.12 -35.67
C ILE A 552 -33.21 -30.17 -35.42
N LEU A 553 -33.34 -28.93 -35.88
CA LEU A 553 -32.40 -27.84 -35.66
C LEU A 553 -33.08 -26.73 -34.83
N ALA A 554 -32.48 -26.36 -33.69
CA ALA A 554 -32.91 -25.20 -32.91
C ALA A 554 -32.10 -23.96 -33.32
N ALA A 555 -32.77 -22.83 -33.54
CA ALA A 555 -32.15 -21.53 -33.81
C ALA A 555 -32.82 -20.41 -32.99
N CYS A 556 -32.02 -19.66 -32.23
CA CYS A 556 -32.46 -18.44 -31.56
C CYS A 556 -32.35 -17.25 -32.51
N ALA A 557 -33.40 -16.43 -32.59
CA ALA A 557 -33.36 -15.09 -33.16
C ALA A 557 -34.18 -14.16 -32.28
N GLY A 558 -33.54 -13.13 -31.72
CA GLY A 558 -34.19 -12.20 -30.79
C GLY A 558 -34.76 -12.91 -29.56
N GLU A 559 -36.03 -12.67 -29.28
CA GLU A 559 -36.80 -13.31 -28.21
C GLU A 559 -37.40 -14.68 -28.58
N SER A 560 -37.27 -15.11 -29.84
CA SER A 560 -37.90 -16.32 -30.37
C SER A 560 -36.90 -17.48 -30.52
N ILE A 561 -37.34 -18.69 -30.17
CA ILE A 561 -36.66 -19.95 -30.51
C ILE A 561 -37.43 -20.63 -31.64
N TYR A 562 -36.75 -20.91 -32.75
CA TYR A 562 -37.29 -21.59 -33.92
C TYR A 562 -36.84 -23.04 -33.92
N LEU A 563 -37.79 -23.98 -34.01
CA LEU A 563 -37.52 -25.40 -34.26
C LEU A 563 -37.76 -25.70 -35.75
N ILE A 564 -36.68 -26.02 -36.45
CA ILE A 564 -36.61 -26.20 -37.90
C ILE A 564 -36.36 -27.67 -38.21
N VAL A 565 -37.11 -28.23 -39.17
CA VAL A 565 -36.85 -29.56 -39.76
C VAL A 565 -36.59 -29.33 -41.26
N PRO A 566 -35.31 -29.21 -41.68
CA PRO A 566 -34.98 -28.84 -43.04
C PRO A 566 -35.23 -30.00 -44.03
N PRO A 567 -35.78 -29.73 -45.24
CA PRO A 567 -36.11 -30.73 -46.24
C PRO A 567 -34.86 -31.22 -46.99
N ILE A 568 -33.96 -31.91 -46.28
CA ILE A 568 -32.68 -32.41 -46.79
C ILE A 568 -32.38 -33.87 -46.39
N PHE A 569 -33.22 -34.48 -45.54
CA PHE A 569 -32.95 -35.81 -44.96
C PHE A 569 -33.82 -36.91 -45.59
N GLY A 570 -34.91 -36.55 -46.26
CA GLY A 570 -35.89 -37.48 -46.79
C GLY A 570 -37.01 -37.78 -45.80
N PHE A 571 -38.09 -38.38 -46.31
CA PHE A 571 -39.38 -38.46 -45.63
C PHE A 571 -39.29 -39.05 -44.22
N ASP A 572 -38.56 -40.16 -44.02
CA ASP A 572 -38.57 -40.88 -42.74
C ASP A 572 -38.04 -40.03 -41.58
N ILE A 573 -36.88 -39.38 -41.75
CA ILE A 573 -36.23 -38.53 -40.73
C ILE A 573 -36.98 -37.20 -40.54
N GLU A 574 -37.50 -36.64 -41.63
CA GLU A 574 -38.27 -35.39 -41.54
C GLU A 574 -39.64 -35.59 -40.88
N ASN A 575 -40.26 -36.75 -41.09
CA ASN A 575 -41.55 -37.11 -40.50
C ASN A 575 -41.40 -37.49 -39.02
N THR A 576 -40.37 -38.24 -38.62
CA THR A 576 -40.07 -38.47 -37.19
C THR A 576 -39.75 -37.18 -36.46
N GLY A 577 -39.01 -36.25 -37.09
CA GLY A 577 -38.76 -34.91 -36.58
C GLY A 577 -40.04 -34.11 -36.35
N LYS A 578 -40.87 -33.97 -37.39
CA LYS A 578 -42.14 -33.23 -37.35
C LYS A 578 -43.12 -33.83 -36.34
N LEU A 579 -43.37 -35.15 -36.39
CA LEU A 579 -44.29 -35.83 -35.47
C LEU A 579 -43.84 -35.71 -34.01
N ARG A 580 -42.52 -35.74 -33.73
CA ARG A 580 -41.99 -35.48 -32.38
C ARG A 580 -42.21 -34.04 -31.92
N ILE A 581 -42.05 -33.05 -32.79
CA ILE A 581 -42.40 -31.65 -32.49
C ILE A 581 -43.92 -31.52 -32.28
N GLU A 582 -44.74 -32.12 -33.13
CA GLU A 582 -46.20 -32.04 -33.09
C GLU A 582 -46.80 -32.74 -31.86
N SER A 583 -46.12 -33.75 -31.31
CA SER A 583 -46.61 -34.57 -30.17
C SER A 583 -46.95 -33.81 -28.88
N GLY A 584 -46.46 -32.57 -28.71
CA GLY A 584 -46.84 -31.71 -27.59
C GLY A 584 -48.20 -31.01 -27.75
N TRP A 585 -48.70 -30.84 -28.99
CA TRP A 585 -49.95 -30.13 -29.23
C TRP A 585 -51.14 -30.93 -28.68
N GLY A 586 -51.85 -30.37 -27.70
CA GLY A 586 -52.96 -31.02 -27.00
C GLY A 586 -52.61 -31.64 -25.65
N TYR A 587 -51.35 -31.63 -25.20
CA TYR A 587 -51.00 -32.08 -23.84
C TYR A 587 -51.70 -31.24 -22.73
N ASP A 588 -52.03 -29.99 -23.06
CA ASP A 588 -52.65 -28.99 -22.16
C ASP A 588 -54.12 -29.31 -21.77
N THR A 589 -54.72 -30.38 -22.30
CA THR A 589 -56.14 -30.72 -22.05
C THR A 589 -56.40 -31.61 -20.83
N PHE A 590 -55.35 -32.12 -20.16
CA PHE A 590 -55.51 -33.08 -19.04
C PHE A 590 -54.82 -32.65 -17.72
N GLY A 591 -54.29 -31.43 -17.63
CA GLY A 591 -53.73 -30.86 -16.41
C GLY A 591 -54.68 -29.85 -15.73
N ASN A 592 -54.99 -30.06 -14.45
CA ASN A 592 -55.58 -29.04 -13.55
C ASN A 592 -56.88 -28.34 -13.98
N ASN A 593 -57.90 -29.05 -14.47
CA ASN A 593 -59.28 -28.54 -14.40
C ASN A 593 -60.33 -29.63 -14.12
N LYS A 594 -60.58 -29.90 -12.82
CA LYS A 594 -61.80 -30.56 -12.33
C LYS A 594 -62.82 -29.49 -11.90
N GLY A 595 -63.58 -28.95 -12.85
CA GLY A 595 -64.60 -27.93 -12.55
C GLY A 595 -65.54 -27.65 -13.72
N ASN A 596 -66.74 -28.23 -13.68
CA ASN A 596 -67.94 -27.86 -14.44
C ASN A 596 -67.79 -27.47 -15.92
N LEU A 597 -68.11 -28.40 -16.82
CA LEU A 597 -68.68 -28.01 -18.11
C LEU A 597 -70.04 -27.34 -17.89
N LYS A 598 -70.18 -26.10 -18.38
CA LYS A 598 -71.47 -25.55 -18.84
C LYS A 598 -71.28 -25.07 -20.28
N VAL A 599 -72.34 -25.17 -21.08
CA VAL A 599 -72.29 -25.07 -22.54
C VAL A 599 -73.27 -24.01 -23.04
N LYS A 600 -72.79 -23.21 -24.01
CA LYS A 600 -73.50 -22.21 -24.84
C LYS A 600 -73.95 -20.89 -24.18
N GLY A 601 -73.76 -19.84 -24.97
CA GLY A 601 -74.19 -18.45 -24.77
C GLY A 601 -73.37 -17.57 -25.71
N GLU A 602 -73.95 -17.14 -26.84
CA GLU A 602 -73.31 -16.24 -27.80
C GLU A 602 -73.52 -14.78 -27.37
N LYS A 603 -72.53 -13.90 -27.58
CA LYS A 603 -72.73 -12.63 -28.30
C LYS A 603 -71.45 -11.83 -28.59
N GLU A 604 -71.63 -10.86 -29.48
CA GLU A 604 -70.65 -10.03 -30.17
C GLU A 604 -70.23 -8.77 -29.39
N ASP A 605 -69.12 -8.15 -29.82
CA ASP A 605 -68.71 -6.72 -29.69
C ASP A 605 -68.43 -6.16 -28.26
N GLU A 606 -67.70 -5.06 -28.04
CA GLU A 606 -67.16 -4.00 -28.94
C GLU A 606 -65.79 -3.45 -28.44
N GLU A 607 -65.36 -2.26 -28.88
CA GLU A 607 -63.97 -1.72 -28.79
C GLU A 607 -63.63 -0.92 -27.50
N ASN A 608 -62.48 -0.18 -27.53
CA ASN A 608 -61.86 0.77 -26.57
C ASN A 608 -60.82 0.16 -25.59
N ASP A 609 -59.76 0.86 -25.16
CA ASP A 609 -58.99 2.03 -25.66
C ASP A 609 -57.77 2.17 -24.71
N ASP A 610 -56.58 1.68 -25.10
CA ASP A 610 -55.45 1.50 -24.17
C ASP A 610 -54.62 2.79 -24.02
N GLY A 611 -54.93 3.57 -22.97
CA GLY A 611 -54.08 4.65 -22.46
C GLY A 611 -53.41 4.26 -21.14
N ASP A 612 -52.18 3.71 -21.21
CA ASP A 612 -51.32 3.50 -20.05
C ASP A 612 -50.62 4.83 -19.67
N ASP A 613 -50.99 5.42 -18.54
CA ASP A 613 -50.14 6.35 -17.78
C ASP A 613 -49.55 5.57 -16.59
N ASP A 614 -48.22 5.55 -16.48
CA ASP A 614 -47.49 5.00 -15.32
C ASP A 614 -47.60 5.95 -14.10
N ASP A 615 -47.85 5.42 -12.90
CA ASP A 615 -47.36 5.99 -11.64
C ASP A 615 -47.39 4.91 -10.52
N ASP A 616 -46.22 4.54 -10.00
CA ASP A 616 -46.04 3.65 -8.84
C ASP A 616 -45.91 4.51 -7.56
N GLU A 617 -46.85 4.42 -6.61
CA GLU A 617 -46.67 4.88 -5.22
C GLU A 617 -46.92 3.73 -4.21
N ASP A 618 -46.06 3.65 -3.18
CA ASP A 618 -46.07 2.60 -2.15
C ASP A 618 -47.12 2.86 -1.03
N ASP A 619 -47.89 1.84 -0.62
CA ASP A 619 -48.57 1.78 0.69
C ASP A 619 -48.60 0.33 1.25
N ASP A 620 -48.44 0.18 2.57
CA ASP A 620 -48.16 -1.11 3.24
C ASP A 620 -49.23 -1.43 4.33
N GLY A 621 -50.40 -1.90 3.88
CA GLY A 621 -51.68 -1.75 4.59
C GLY A 621 -52.52 -2.99 4.95
N LYS A 622 -51.94 -4.20 5.08
CA LYS A 622 -52.58 -5.44 5.64
C LYS A 622 -53.94 -5.93 5.05
N SER A 623 -53.86 -7.12 4.46
CA SER A 623 -54.85 -8.23 4.48
C SER A 623 -56.08 -8.21 3.53
N LYS A 624 -56.12 -9.21 2.63
CA LYS A 624 -57.14 -10.30 2.61
C LYS A 624 -56.89 -11.34 1.50
N ASN A 625 -57.50 -12.51 1.68
CA ASN A 625 -57.88 -13.51 0.67
C ASN A 625 -56.83 -13.95 -0.37
N THR A 626 -56.21 -15.10 -0.14
CA THR A 626 -55.51 -15.86 -1.17
C THR A 626 -56.49 -16.43 -2.21
N THR A 627 -56.72 -15.71 -3.30
CA THR A 627 -57.17 -16.33 -4.55
C THR A 627 -56.04 -17.19 -5.14
N PRO A 628 -56.36 -18.29 -5.84
CA PRO A 628 -55.32 -19.09 -6.49
C PRO A 628 -54.76 -18.31 -7.69
N THR A 629 -53.55 -17.78 -7.55
CA THR A 629 -52.87 -17.05 -8.63
C THR A 629 -52.65 -17.96 -9.83
N VAL A 630 -53.25 -17.60 -10.96
CA VAL A 630 -52.99 -18.24 -12.25
C VAL A 630 -51.50 -18.11 -12.54
N LYS A 631 -50.83 -19.24 -12.81
CA LYS A 631 -49.39 -19.24 -13.10
C LYS A 631 -49.14 -18.48 -14.41
N LYS A 632 -48.58 -17.26 -14.33
CA LYS A 632 -48.24 -16.45 -15.52
C LYS A 632 -47.25 -17.23 -16.40
N ASP A 633 -47.64 -17.56 -17.63
CA ASP A 633 -46.82 -18.36 -18.56
C ASP A 633 -45.45 -17.73 -18.83
N VAL A 634 -44.42 -18.57 -18.83
CA VAL A 634 -43.03 -18.10 -18.87
C VAL A 634 -42.52 -17.94 -20.31
N ALA A 635 -42.96 -18.81 -21.22
CA ALA A 635 -42.73 -18.71 -22.66
C ALA A 635 -43.86 -19.42 -23.41
N LYS A 636 -44.37 -18.83 -24.49
CA LYS A 636 -45.53 -19.33 -25.26
C LYS A 636 -45.05 -20.18 -26.45
N TRP A 637 -45.66 -21.34 -26.66
CA TRP A 637 -45.45 -22.16 -27.86
C TRP A 637 -46.48 -21.78 -28.93
N ILE A 638 -46.04 -21.59 -30.17
CA ILE A 638 -46.82 -21.02 -31.27
C ILE A 638 -46.69 -21.91 -32.51
N ILE A 639 -47.83 -22.26 -33.12
CA ILE A 639 -47.88 -22.93 -34.43
C ILE A 639 -47.42 -21.92 -35.50
N PRO A 640 -46.37 -22.21 -36.28
CA PRO A 640 -45.88 -21.28 -37.31
C PRO A 640 -46.92 -21.08 -38.43
N ASN A 641 -47.01 -19.86 -38.96
CA ASN A 641 -47.82 -19.53 -40.13
C ASN A 641 -47.33 -20.31 -41.38
N LEU A 642 -48.21 -20.55 -42.36
CA LEU A 642 -47.96 -21.36 -43.57
C LEU A 642 -46.68 -20.96 -44.32
N ALA A 643 -46.35 -19.66 -44.38
CA ALA A 643 -45.13 -19.17 -45.02
C ALA A 643 -43.83 -19.51 -44.24
N LYS A 644 -43.91 -19.73 -42.91
CA LYS A 644 -42.80 -20.25 -42.09
C LYS A 644 -42.77 -21.79 -42.12
N GLN A 645 -43.93 -22.45 -42.20
CA GLN A 645 -44.02 -23.91 -42.39
C GLN A 645 -43.40 -24.38 -43.72
N SER A 646 -43.69 -23.70 -44.83
CA SER A 646 -43.14 -24.05 -46.15
C SER A 646 -41.63 -23.88 -46.25
N GLN A 647 -41.03 -23.04 -45.40
CA GLN A 647 -39.58 -22.93 -45.25
C GLN A 647 -38.95 -24.05 -44.40
N GLY A 648 -39.74 -24.76 -43.59
CA GLY A 648 -39.30 -25.85 -42.70
C GLY A 648 -39.37 -25.56 -41.21
N ILE A 649 -39.95 -24.44 -40.76
CA ILE A 649 -40.18 -24.17 -39.32
C ILE A 649 -41.40 -24.97 -38.86
N ALA A 650 -41.24 -25.82 -37.85
CA ALA A 650 -42.29 -26.68 -37.31
C ALA A 650 -42.90 -26.15 -36.00
N ALA A 651 -42.12 -25.44 -35.17
CA ALA A 651 -42.62 -24.75 -33.98
C ALA A 651 -41.83 -23.46 -33.70
N ILE A 652 -42.49 -22.50 -33.06
CA ILE A 652 -41.88 -21.25 -32.55
C ILE A 652 -42.17 -21.16 -31.05
N ILE A 653 -41.18 -20.75 -30.26
CA ILE A 653 -41.33 -20.50 -28.82
C ILE A 653 -40.98 -19.04 -28.56
N GLN A 654 -41.93 -18.26 -28.05
CA GLN A 654 -41.72 -16.86 -27.69
C GLN A 654 -41.34 -16.76 -26.21
N CYS A 655 -40.11 -16.33 -25.93
CA CYS A 655 -39.66 -15.90 -24.60
C CYS A 655 -40.00 -14.42 -24.37
N ARG A 656 -39.70 -13.88 -23.18
CA ARG A 656 -39.99 -12.49 -22.80
C ARG A 656 -38.80 -11.51 -22.96
N LYS A 657 -37.63 -12.04 -23.34
CA LYS A 657 -36.35 -11.35 -23.53
C LYS A 657 -35.46 -12.15 -24.47
N SER A 658 -34.42 -11.48 -24.98
CA SER A 658 -33.49 -12.02 -25.98
C SER A 658 -32.80 -13.32 -25.49
N VAL A 659 -32.76 -14.34 -26.35
CA VAL A 659 -32.17 -15.66 -26.03
C VAL A 659 -30.79 -15.78 -26.67
N LYS A 660 -29.74 -15.85 -25.84
CA LYS A 660 -28.34 -15.76 -26.30
C LYS A 660 -27.57 -17.08 -26.31
N LYS A 661 -28.09 -18.13 -25.66
CA LYS A 661 -27.58 -19.51 -25.72
C LYS A 661 -28.71 -20.54 -25.65
N ILE A 662 -28.52 -21.65 -26.34
CA ILE A 662 -29.23 -22.94 -26.14
C ILE A 662 -28.22 -24.02 -25.76
N SER A 663 -28.66 -25.04 -25.02
CA SER A 663 -28.00 -26.34 -24.94
C SER A 663 -29.03 -27.47 -24.84
N TRP A 664 -28.98 -28.44 -25.75
CA TRP A 664 -29.79 -29.66 -25.69
C TRP A 664 -29.33 -30.62 -24.59
N HIS A 665 -30.28 -31.31 -23.96
CA HIS A 665 -29.99 -32.51 -23.17
C HIS A 665 -29.77 -33.70 -24.11
N ARG A 666 -28.85 -34.61 -23.73
CA ARG A 666 -28.41 -35.80 -24.51
C ARG A 666 -29.51 -36.73 -25.08
N LYS A 667 -30.76 -36.60 -24.63
CA LYS A 667 -31.91 -37.39 -25.11
C LYS A 667 -32.76 -36.69 -26.18
N GLY A 668 -32.49 -35.43 -26.52
CA GLY A 668 -33.23 -34.74 -27.58
C GLY A 668 -34.70 -34.44 -27.31
N ASP A 669 -35.08 -34.29 -26.03
CA ASP A 669 -36.44 -33.91 -25.60
C ASP A 669 -36.42 -32.64 -24.74
N TYR A 670 -35.49 -32.57 -23.78
CA TYR A 670 -35.21 -31.34 -23.05
C TYR A 670 -34.12 -30.50 -23.74
N PHE A 671 -34.27 -29.18 -23.70
CA PHE A 671 -33.19 -28.22 -23.94
C PHE A 671 -33.31 -27.06 -22.97
N VAL A 672 -32.18 -26.42 -22.66
CA VAL A 672 -32.10 -25.24 -21.82
C VAL A 672 -31.83 -24.02 -22.68
N SER A 673 -32.51 -22.90 -22.41
CA SER A 673 -32.26 -21.60 -23.03
C SER A 673 -31.79 -20.60 -21.97
N VAL A 674 -30.96 -19.64 -22.39
CA VAL A 674 -30.44 -18.56 -21.53
C VAL A 674 -30.78 -17.20 -22.12
N SER A 675 -31.50 -16.38 -21.33
CA SER A 675 -31.79 -14.98 -21.64
C SER A 675 -31.14 -14.07 -20.57
N PRO A 676 -29.95 -13.48 -20.80
CA PRO A 676 -29.17 -12.82 -19.75
C PRO A 676 -29.81 -11.57 -19.12
N GLU A 677 -30.72 -10.89 -19.83
CA GLU A 677 -31.48 -9.73 -19.32
C GLU A 677 -32.66 -10.12 -18.41
N SER A 678 -33.17 -11.34 -18.52
CA SER A 678 -34.18 -11.83 -17.58
C SER A 678 -33.57 -11.97 -16.19
N LYS A 679 -34.33 -11.63 -15.13
CA LYS A 679 -33.97 -11.95 -13.75
C LYS A 679 -34.29 -13.42 -13.45
N ASN A 680 -35.39 -13.71 -12.74
CA ASN A 680 -35.71 -15.09 -12.32
C ASN A 680 -35.96 -16.07 -13.49
N THR A 681 -36.31 -15.57 -14.67
CA THR A 681 -36.52 -16.35 -15.91
C THR A 681 -35.26 -16.45 -16.79
N ALA A 682 -34.07 -16.11 -16.27
CA ALA A 682 -32.79 -16.17 -16.99
C ALA A 682 -32.45 -17.52 -17.62
N VAL A 683 -32.89 -18.61 -17.00
CA VAL A 683 -32.69 -19.99 -17.45
C VAL A 683 -34.05 -20.65 -17.54
N LEU A 684 -34.41 -21.16 -18.72
CA LEU A 684 -35.63 -21.92 -18.95
C LEU A 684 -35.28 -23.32 -19.46
N ILE A 685 -35.94 -24.34 -18.92
CA ILE A 685 -35.91 -25.70 -19.46
C ILE A 685 -37.19 -25.91 -20.25
N HIS A 686 -37.05 -26.24 -21.52
CA HIS A 686 -38.15 -26.55 -22.44
C HIS A 686 -38.21 -28.07 -22.63
N GLN A 687 -39.43 -28.65 -22.59
CA GLN A 687 -39.68 -30.04 -22.96
C GLN A 687 -40.45 -30.11 -24.28
N LEU A 688 -39.87 -30.77 -25.27
CA LEU A 688 -40.43 -30.88 -26.61
C LEU A 688 -41.72 -31.71 -26.63
N SER A 689 -41.72 -32.89 -26.01
CA SER A 689 -42.87 -33.83 -26.05
C SER A 689 -44.13 -33.37 -25.28
N LYS A 690 -44.14 -32.13 -24.76
CA LYS A 690 -45.22 -31.56 -23.93
C LYS A 690 -45.49 -30.08 -24.17
N HIS A 691 -44.69 -29.43 -25.04
CA HIS A 691 -44.66 -27.96 -25.22
C HIS A 691 -44.62 -27.18 -23.89
N LEU A 692 -43.82 -27.69 -22.94
CA LEU A 692 -43.81 -27.17 -21.57
C LEU A 692 -42.50 -26.42 -21.30
N SER A 693 -42.61 -25.14 -20.97
CA SER A 693 -41.50 -24.26 -20.60
C SER A 693 -41.48 -24.02 -19.10
N GLN A 694 -40.38 -24.37 -18.41
CA GLN A 694 -40.25 -24.25 -16.96
C GLN A 694 -39.05 -23.40 -16.56
N SER A 695 -39.22 -22.49 -15.59
CA SER A 695 -38.10 -21.85 -14.88
C SER A 695 -37.72 -22.71 -13.65
N PRO A 696 -36.60 -23.45 -13.66
CA PRO A 696 -36.23 -24.34 -12.54
C PRO A 696 -35.81 -23.58 -11.27
N PHE A 697 -35.51 -22.28 -11.35
CA PHE A 697 -34.99 -21.50 -10.23
C PHE A 697 -35.99 -20.44 -9.75
N LYS A 698 -36.26 -20.39 -8.44
CA LYS A 698 -37.07 -19.33 -7.81
C LYS A 698 -36.33 -17.99 -7.69
N LYS A 699 -35.00 -18.00 -7.64
CA LYS A 699 -34.13 -16.82 -7.52
C LYS A 699 -32.89 -16.98 -8.40
N SER A 700 -32.71 -16.07 -9.35
CA SER A 700 -31.46 -15.90 -10.10
C SER A 700 -30.42 -15.17 -9.22
N LYS A 701 -29.12 -15.52 -9.30
CA LYS A 701 -28.03 -14.80 -8.60
C LYS A 701 -26.98 -14.33 -9.60
N GLY A 702 -27.11 -13.08 -10.04
CA GLY A 702 -26.27 -12.44 -11.06
C GLY A 702 -26.71 -12.75 -12.48
N ILE A 703 -26.16 -12.02 -13.45
CA ILE A 703 -26.36 -12.25 -14.88
C ILE A 703 -25.80 -13.63 -15.26
N ILE A 704 -26.53 -14.38 -16.09
CA ILE A 704 -26.20 -15.74 -16.53
C ILE A 704 -25.76 -15.69 -18.00
N MET A 705 -24.63 -16.33 -18.30
CA MET A 705 -23.94 -16.26 -19.59
C MET A 705 -24.12 -17.53 -20.42
N ASP A 706 -24.13 -18.69 -19.76
CA ASP A 706 -24.24 -20.01 -20.39
C ASP A 706 -24.85 -21.02 -19.40
N ALA A 707 -25.53 -22.05 -19.92
CA ALA A 707 -26.07 -23.14 -19.14
C ALA A 707 -26.04 -24.45 -19.96
N LYS A 708 -25.57 -25.55 -19.37
CA LYS A 708 -25.41 -26.85 -20.05
C LYS A 708 -25.77 -28.02 -19.15
N PHE A 709 -26.41 -29.03 -19.75
CA PHE A 709 -26.63 -30.29 -19.06
C PHE A 709 -25.33 -31.08 -18.95
N HIS A 710 -25.19 -31.77 -17.82
CA HIS A 710 -24.11 -32.73 -17.62
C HIS A 710 -24.26 -33.96 -18.56
N PRO A 711 -23.17 -34.58 -19.07
CA PRO A 711 -23.27 -35.62 -20.11
C PRO A 711 -24.02 -36.92 -19.74
N PHE A 712 -24.17 -37.26 -18.44
CA PHE A 712 -24.92 -38.45 -18.00
C PHE A 712 -25.65 -38.31 -16.65
N LYS A 713 -24.97 -37.90 -15.56
CA LYS A 713 -25.58 -37.51 -14.27
C LYS A 713 -26.64 -36.41 -14.51
N PRO A 714 -27.77 -36.37 -13.76
CA PRO A 714 -28.90 -35.46 -14.00
C PRO A 714 -28.67 -34.02 -13.51
N HIS A 715 -27.49 -33.46 -13.74
CA HIS A 715 -27.09 -32.15 -13.23
C HIS A 715 -27.16 -31.06 -14.31
N LEU A 716 -27.44 -29.83 -13.90
CA LEU A 716 -27.42 -28.62 -14.74
C LEU A 716 -26.32 -27.67 -14.27
N PHE A 717 -25.40 -27.36 -15.17
CA PHE A 717 -24.32 -26.41 -14.95
C PHE A 717 -24.80 -25.03 -15.41
N VAL A 718 -24.69 -24.02 -14.55
CA VAL A 718 -25.13 -22.65 -14.80
C VAL A 718 -23.95 -21.69 -14.57
N ALA A 719 -23.46 -21.07 -15.64
CA ALA A 719 -22.39 -20.09 -15.59
C ALA A 719 -22.97 -18.67 -15.46
N SER A 720 -22.78 -18.06 -14.29
CA SER A 720 -22.93 -16.62 -14.11
C SER A 720 -21.61 -15.92 -14.45
N GLN A 721 -21.62 -14.61 -14.67
CA GLN A 721 -20.44 -13.81 -15.04
C GLN A 721 -19.16 -14.07 -14.20
N ARG A 722 -19.28 -14.45 -12.91
CA ARG A 722 -18.14 -14.66 -11.99
C ARG A 722 -18.05 -16.07 -11.34
N GLN A 723 -19.05 -16.93 -11.54
CA GLN A 723 -19.17 -18.20 -10.79
C GLN A 723 -19.95 -19.24 -11.60
N ILE A 724 -19.57 -20.50 -11.47
CA ILE A 724 -20.29 -21.63 -12.08
C ILE A 724 -20.95 -22.44 -10.97
N LYS A 725 -22.20 -22.85 -11.16
CA LYS A 725 -22.97 -23.62 -10.19
C LYS A 725 -23.48 -24.91 -10.80
N ILE A 726 -23.38 -25.99 -10.03
CA ILE A 726 -23.78 -27.34 -10.40
C ILE A 726 -25.02 -27.68 -9.58
N TYR A 727 -26.19 -27.68 -10.22
CA TYR A 727 -27.46 -28.01 -9.60
C TYR A 727 -27.85 -29.44 -9.93
N ASP A 728 -28.40 -30.19 -8.96
CA ASP A 728 -29.07 -31.45 -9.26
C ASP A 728 -30.53 -31.22 -9.66
N LEU A 729 -30.96 -31.82 -10.78
CA LEU A 729 -32.36 -31.71 -11.22
C LEU A 729 -33.28 -32.74 -10.54
N SER A 730 -32.74 -33.85 -10.02
CA SER A 730 -33.52 -34.84 -9.27
C SER A 730 -33.89 -34.35 -7.86
N GLN A 731 -32.91 -33.86 -7.11
CA GLN A 731 -33.07 -33.36 -5.74
C GLN A 731 -33.48 -31.88 -5.69
N GLN A 732 -33.28 -31.12 -6.78
CA GLN A 732 -33.53 -29.68 -6.89
C GLN A 732 -32.64 -28.80 -5.97
N VAL A 733 -31.43 -29.27 -5.66
CA VAL A 733 -30.46 -28.61 -4.75
C VAL A 733 -29.22 -28.14 -5.52
N LEU A 734 -28.50 -27.15 -4.98
CA LEU A 734 -27.15 -26.78 -5.42
C LEU A 734 -26.13 -27.76 -4.81
N ILE A 735 -25.35 -28.46 -5.65
CA ILE A 735 -24.31 -29.40 -5.20
C ILE A 735 -22.97 -28.67 -4.97
N LYS A 736 -22.41 -28.10 -6.04
CA LYS A 736 -21.06 -27.47 -6.05
C LYS A 736 -21.12 -26.07 -6.64
N LYS A 737 -20.27 -25.17 -6.13
CA LYS A 737 -20.04 -23.81 -6.62
C LYS A 737 -18.56 -23.65 -6.93
N LEU A 738 -18.22 -23.49 -8.20
CA LEU A 738 -16.85 -23.23 -8.63
C LEU A 738 -16.55 -21.73 -8.54
N LEU A 739 -15.28 -21.41 -8.30
CA LEU A 739 -14.70 -20.07 -8.21
C LEU A 739 -13.60 -19.92 -9.28
N PRO A 740 -13.95 -19.53 -10.52
CA PRO A 740 -12.99 -19.42 -11.61
C PRO A 740 -11.93 -18.31 -11.45
N GLY A 741 -12.10 -17.38 -10.50
CA GLY A 741 -11.12 -16.32 -10.23
C GLY A 741 -11.02 -15.23 -11.31
N VAL A 742 -12.12 -14.99 -12.04
CA VAL A 742 -12.15 -14.13 -13.23
C VAL A 742 -13.44 -13.29 -13.28
N ARG A 743 -13.40 -12.08 -13.87
CA ARG A 743 -14.45 -11.05 -13.72
C ARG A 743 -15.63 -11.25 -14.67
N LEU A 744 -15.38 -11.74 -15.89
CA LEU A 744 -16.42 -11.95 -16.90
C LEU A 744 -16.20 -13.26 -17.68
N LEU A 745 -16.89 -14.33 -17.30
CA LEU A 745 -16.97 -15.56 -18.08
C LEU A 745 -17.73 -15.32 -19.39
N SER A 746 -17.31 -16.02 -20.45
CA SER A 746 -17.98 -16.02 -21.75
C SER A 746 -18.82 -17.29 -21.97
N THR A 747 -18.21 -18.46 -21.84
CA THR A 747 -18.82 -19.77 -22.11
C THR A 747 -18.23 -20.87 -21.23
N ILE A 748 -18.91 -22.01 -21.11
CA ILE A 748 -18.37 -23.23 -20.48
C ILE A 748 -18.49 -24.43 -21.42
N ASP A 749 -17.68 -25.47 -21.21
CA ASP A 749 -17.97 -26.81 -21.76
C ASP A 749 -17.52 -27.90 -20.79
N ILE A 750 -18.22 -29.03 -20.81
CA ILE A 750 -18.00 -30.16 -19.90
C ILE A 750 -17.29 -31.28 -20.66
N HIS A 751 -16.27 -31.88 -20.04
CA HIS A 751 -15.55 -33.04 -20.57
C HIS A 751 -16.53 -34.21 -20.83
N PRO A 752 -16.36 -35.07 -21.86
CA PRO A 752 -17.31 -36.16 -22.12
C PRO A 752 -17.49 -37.13 -20.95
N ARG A 753 -16.45 -37.35 -20.13
CA ARG A 753 -16.55 -38.12 -18.88
C ARG A 753 -17.20 -37.37 -17.72
N GLY A 754 -17.52 -36.08 -17.85
CA GLY A 754 -18.35 -35.32 -16.90
C GLY A 754 -17.62 -34.66 -15.74
N ASP A 755 -16.54 -35.27 -15.23
CA ASP A 755 -15.89 -34.88 -13.97
C ASP A 755 -14.89 -33.71 -14.11
N ASN A 756 -14.72 -33.19 -15.34
CA ASN A 756 -13.82 -32.08 -15.66
C ASN A 756 -14.54 -31.03 -16.53
N LEU A 757 -14.21 -29.75 -16.34
CA LEU A 757 -14.88 -28.61 -16.96
C LEU A 757 -13.87 -27.58 -17.49
N LEU A 758 -14.17 -27.00 -18.64
CA LEU A 758 -13.50 -25.82 -19.17
C LEU A 758 -14.38 -24.57 -19.03
N ALA A 759 -13.78 -23.46 -18.62
CA ALA A 759 -14.40 -22.15 -18.59
C ALA A 759 -13.59 -21.13 -19.42
N ALA A 760 -14.31 -20.34 -20.22
CA ALA A 760 -13.76 -19.28 -21.06
C ALA A 760 -14.02 -17.90 -20.45
N SER A 761 -13.18 -16.93 -20.76
CA SER A 761 -13.39 -15.55 -20.34
C SER A 761 -12.96 -14.49 -21.37
N TYR A 762 -13.67 -13.36 -21.32
CA TYR A 762 -13.28 -12.12 -21.97
C TYR A 762 -11.95 -11.56 -21.43
N ASP A 763 -11.55 -11.91 -20.20
CA ASP A 763 -10.29 -11.53 -19.56
C ASP A 763 -9.08 -12.36 -20.09
N LYS A 764 -9.14 -12.80 -21.36
CA LYS A 764 -8.12 -13.57 -22.12
C LYS A 764 -7.74 -14.95 -21.56
N ARG A 765 -8.46 -15.44 -20.55
CA ARG A 765 -8.15 -16.69 -19.83
C ARG A 765 -8.99 -17.87 -20.33
N VAL A 766 -8.33 -19.01 -20.46
CA VAL A 766 -8.95 -20.34 -20.48
C VAL A 766 -8.65 -21.01 -19.14
N LEU A 767 -9.65 -21.62 -18.53
CA LEU A 767 -9.54 -22.22 -17.20
C LEU A 767 -9.95 -23.68 -17.26
N TRP A 768 -9.09 -24.56 -16.76
CA TRP A 768 -9.42 -25.95 -16.51
C TRP A 768 -9.80 -26.13 -15.05
N HIS A 769 -11.02 -26.58 -14.79
CA HIS A 769 -11.51 -27.03 -13.49
C HIS A 769 -11.63 -28.55 -13.51
N ASP A 770 -10.84 -29.21 -12.67
CA ASP A 770 -11.23 -30.54 -12.19
C ASP A 770 -12.32 -30.34 -11.13
N LEU A 771 -13.42 -31.09 -11.21
CA LEU A 771 -14.58 -30.85 -10.35
C LEU A 771 -14.44 -31.44 -8.94
N ASP A 772 -13.55 -32.41 -8.76
CA ASP A 772 -13.39 -33.16 -7.52
C ASP A 772 -12.09 -32.78 -6.78
N LEU A 773 -11.06 -32.29 -7.47
CA LEU A 773 -9.86 -31.71 -6.85
C LEU A 773 -10.15 -30.42 -6.05
N SER A 774 -10.83 -29.42 -6.63
CA SER A 774 -11.06 -28.13 -5.94
C SER A 774 -12.17 -27.28 -6.57
N ALA A 775 -12.59 -26.23 -5.85
CA ALA A 775 -13.49 -25.21 -6.40
C ALA A 775 -12.77 -24.18 -7.30
N THR A 776 -11.45 -24.04 -7.17
CA THR A 776 -10.59 -23.15 -7.96
C THR A 776 -10.21 -23.80 -9.30
N PRO A 777 -9.62 -23.08 -10.27
CA PRO A 777 -9.13 -23.68 -11.50
C PRO A 777 -7.80 -24.43 -11.25
N TYR A 778 -7.76 -25.72 -11.57
CA TYR A 778 -6.55 -26.56 -11.55
C TYR A 778 -5.43 -25.98 -12.42
N LYS A 779 -5.76 -25.50 -13.64
CA LYS A 779 -4.77 -24.88 -14.53
C LYS A 779 -5.36 -23.70 -15.29
N THR A 780 -4.68 -22.55 -15.21
CA THR A 780 -5.01 -21.34 -15.97
C THR A 780 -4.13 -21.25 -17.21
N LEU A 781 -4.74 -21.22 -18.39
CA LEU A 781 -4.06 -21.16 -19.68
C LEU A 781 -4.25 -19.74 -20.28
N ARG A 782 -3.14 -19.09 -20.68
CA ARG A 782 -3.12 -17.70 -21.18
C ARG A 782 -2.43 -17.60 -22.55
N TYR A 783 -3.04 -18.22 -23.56
CA TYR A 783 -2.49 -18.28 -24.93
C TYR A 783 -3.08 -17.26 -25.90
N HIS A 784 -4.12 -16.52 -25.49
CA HIS A 784 -4.86 -15.59 -26.35
C HIS A 784 -4.52 -14.13 -26.05
N GLU A 785 -4.47 -13.32 -27.10
CA GLU A 785 -4.15 -11.89 -27.02
C GLU A 785 -5.40 -11.04 -26.74
N LYS A 786 -6.59 -11.61 -26.95
CA LYS A 786 -7.90 -10.99 -26.70
C LYS A 786 -8.87 -11.95 -25.98
N ALA A 787 -10.12 -11.51 -25.87
CA ALA A 787 -11.23 -12.24 -25.27
C ALA A 787 -11.47 -13.61 -25.91
N VAL A 788 -11.57 -14.64 -25.07
CA VAL A 788 -11.93 -16.00 -25.49
C VAL A 788 -13.44 -16.08 -25.64
N ARG A 789 -13.95 -16.30 -26.85
CA ARG A 789 -15.37 -16.29 -27.19
C ARG A 789 -16.05 -17.64 -26.94
N GLN A 790 -15.38 -18.73 -27.25
CA GLN A 790 -15.92 -20.09 -27.17
C GLN A 790 -14.81 -21.10 -26.83
N ILE A 791 -15.17 -22.14 -26.08
CA ILE A 791 -14.38 -23.36 -25.88
C ILE A 791 -15.25 -24.57 -26.22
N LYS A 792 -14.66 -25.61 -26.81
CA LYS A 792 -15.28 -26.94 -26.90
C LYS A 792 -14.29 -28.07 -26.66
N PHE A 793 -14.75 -29.07 -25.91
CA PHE A 793 -14.20 -30.42 -25.92
C PHE A 793 -14.64 -31.17 -27.19
N HIS A 794 -13.77 -32.05 -27.68
CA HIS A 794 -14.19 -33.11 -28.59
C HIS A 794 -15.14 -34.07 -27.83
N LYS A 795 -16.19 -34.58 -28.50
CA LYS A 795 -17.25 -35.38 -27.86
C LYS A 795 -17.22 -36.89 -28.15
N GLY A 796 -16.37 -37.33 -29.09
CA GLY A 796 -15.92 -38.73 -29.19
C GLY A 796 -14.64 -38.98 -28.39
N ASN A 797 -14.09 -40.20 -28.46
CA ASN A 797 -12.97 -40.70 -27.64
C ASN A 797 -11.58 -40.06 -27.90
N LEU A 798 -11.51 -38.83 -28.42
CA LEU A 798 -10.26 -38.10 -28.61
C LEU A 798 -10.06 -37.10 -27.46
N PRO A 799 -8.92 -37.14 -26.72
CA PRO A 799 -8.63 -36.23 -25.62
C PRO A 799 -8.19 -34.84 -26.15
N LEU A 800 -9.09 -34.16 -26.86
CA LEU A 800 -8.85 -32.88 -27.50
C LEU A 800 -9.82 -31.81 -27.02
N PHE A 801 -9.34 -30.58 -26.90
CA PHE A 801 -10.18 -29.40 -26.78
C PHE A 801 -9.58 -28.22 -27.57
N ALA A 802 -10.41 -27.21 -27.83
CA ALA A 802 -9.99 -25.99 -28.52
C ALA A 802 -10.62 -24.76 -27.88
N SER A 803 -9.90 -23.64 -27.94
CA SER A 803 -10.35 -22.31 -27.53
C SER A 803 -10.22 -21.30 -28.67
N ALA A 804 -11.22 -20.45 -28.83
CA ALA A 804 -11.35 -19.47 -29.92
C ALA A 804 -11.49 -18.05 -29.38
N SER A 805 -10.88 -17.07 -30.06
CA SER A 805 -10.72 -15.70 -29.55
C SER A 805 -10.93 -14.61 -30.61
N ASP A 806 -11.17 -13.40 -30.12
CA ASP A 806 -11.30 -12.18 -30.93
C ASP A 806 -10.00 -11.75 -31.65
N ASP A 807 -8.88 -12.39 -31.35
CA ASP A 807 -7.61 -12.25 -32.08
C ASP A 807 -7.61 -13.00 -33.43
N GLY A 808 -8.64 -13.78 -33.75
CA GLY A 808 -8.76 -14.55 -35.00
C GLY A 808 -8.03 -15.90 -34.96
N ILE A 809 -7.51 -16.27 -33.79
CA ILE A 809 -6.74 -17.49 -33.56
C ILE A 809 -7.61 -18.54 -32.86
N ILE A 810 -7.36 -19.81 -33.17
CA ILE A 810 -7.86 -20.94 -32.41
C ILE A 810 -6.67 -21.73 -31.88
N HIS A 811 -6.61 -21.95 -30.57
CA HIS A 811 -5.61 -22.84 -29.96
C HIS A 811 -6.22 -24.23 -29.74
N VAL A 812 -5.49 -25.27 -30.17
CA VAL A 812 -5.86 -26.68 -30.01
C VAL A 812 -4.94 -27.32 -28.98
N PHE A 813 -5.53 -28.08 -28.06
CA PHE A 813 -4.86 -28.71 -26.92
C PHE A 813 -5.19 -30.19 -26.83
N HIS A 814 -4.23 -30.95 -26.31
CA HIS A 814 -4.44 -32.27 -25.73
C HIS A 814 -4.88 -32.10 -24.27
N GLY A 815 -5.82 -32.92 -23.81
CA GLY A 815 -6.25 -32.97 -22.42
C GLY A 815 -6.60 -34.39 -22.02
N THR A 816 -5.60 -35.15 -21.58
CA THR A 816 -5.82 -36.51 -21.04
C THR A 816 -6.24 -36.40 -19.59
N VAL A 817 -7.54 -36.63 -19.36
CA VAL A 817 -8.08 -37.02 -18.07
C VAL A 817 -7.75 -38.50 -17.85
N TYR A 818 -7.23 -38.83 -16.68
CA TYR A 818 -7.05 -40.21 -16.25
C TYR A 818 -8.30 -40.69 -15.49
N ASP A 819 -8.51 -41.99 -15.43
CA ASP A 819 -9.65 -42.58 -14.69
C ASP A 819 -9.24 -43.03 -13.27
N ASP A 820 -7.97 -42.84 -12.89
CA ASP A 820 -7.44 -42.98 -11.53
C ASP A 820 -7.47 -41.61 -10.83
N LEU A 821 -8.18 -41.57 -9.69
CA LEU A 821 -8.46 -40.39 -8.87
C LEU A 821 -7.19 -39.65 -8.41
N MET A 822 -6.06 -40.34 -8.28
CA MET A 822 -4.80 -39.74 -7.80
C MET A 822 -4.01 -39.01 -8.90
N THR A 823 -4.42 -39.13 -10.17
CA THR A 823 -3.62 -38.66 -11.32
C THR A 823 -4.22 -37.44 -12.03
N ASN A 824 -3.62 -36.26 -11.79
CA ASN A 824 -4.09 -34.98 -12.33
C ASN A 824 -4.10 -34.92 -13.89
N PRO A 825 -5.04 -34.20 -14.52
CA PRO A 825 -5.14 -34.10 -15.98
C PRO A 825 -3.90 -33.50 -16.67
N LEU A 826 -3.32 -34.22 -17.62
CA LEU A 826 -2.18 -33.74 -18.43
C LEU A 826 -2.68 -32.89 -19.60
N LEU A 827 -2.33 -31.60 -19.60
CA LEU A 827 -2.72 -30.61 -20.62
C LEU A 827 -1.52 -30.13 -21.45
N VAL A 828 -1.55 -30.38 -22.77
CA VAL A 828 -0.45 -30.04 -23.70
C VAL A 828 -0.95 -29.16 -24.85
N PRO A 829 -0.32 -28.01 -25.15
CA PRO A 829 -0.67 -27.22 -26.34
C PRO A 829 -0.17 -27.91 -27.62
N LEU A 830 -1.06 -28.13 -28.59
CA LEU A 830 -0.73 -28.85 -29.84
C LEU A 830 -0.51 -27.92 -31.03
N LYS A 831 -1.42 -26.96 -31.26
CA LYS A 831 -1.37 -26.11 -32.45
C LYS A 831 -2.06 -24.75 -32.26
N LYS A 832 -1.39 -23.69 -32.72
CA LYS A 832 -1.99 -22.38 -33.05
C LYS A 832 -2.52 -22.43 -34.48
N LEU A 833 -3.84 -22.39 -34.66
CA LEU A 833 -4.51 -22.31 -35.96
C LEU A 833 -4.80 -20.83 -36.28
N VAL A 834 -4.36 -20.39 -37.46
CA VAL A 834 -4.42 -18.98 -37.90
C VAL A 834 -5.03 -18.93 -39.30
N GLY A 835 -5.93 -17.97 -39.54
CA GLY A 835 -6.43 -17.69 -40.89
C GLY A 835 -7.73 -16.90 -40.98
N HIS A 836 -8.54 -16.87 -39.92
CA HIS A 836 -9.72 -16.00 -39.84
C HIS A 836 -9.30 -14.54 -39.85
N LYS A 837 -9.98 -13.69 -40.63
CA LYS A 837 -9.67 -12.26 -40.67
C LYS A 837 -10.40 -11.55 -39.53
N VAL A 838 -9.66 -10.83 -38.70
CA VAL A 838 -10.22 -9.95 -37.65
C VAL A 838 -10.97 -8.80 -38.32
N THR A 839 -12.22 -8.57 -37.94
CA THR A 839 -13.08 -7.47 -38.42
C THR A 839 -13.69 -6.74 -37.23
N ASN A 840 -13.59 -5.40 -37.21
CA ASN A 840 -14.05 -4.55 -36.10
C ASN A 840 -13.59 -5.05 -34.71
N GLN A 841 -12.31 -5.45 -34.63
CA GLN A 841 -11.65 -6.10 -33.49
C GLN A 841 -12.15 -7.49 -33.09
N ILE A 842 -13.22 -8.03 -33.69
CA ILE A 842 -13.77 -9.38 -33.46
C ILE A 842 -13.06 -10.40 -34.37
N GLY A 843 -12.88 -11.63 -33.87
CA GLY A 843 -12.13 -12.71 -34.54
C GLY A 843 -12.99 -13.94 -34.80
N VAL A 844 -12.74 -15.02 -34.06
CA VAL A 844 -13.53 -16.26 -34.13
C VAL A 844 -14.61 -16.24 -33.04
N LEU A 845 -15.87 -16.35 -33.44
CA LEU A 845 -17.03 -16.20 -32.55
C LEU A 845 -17.49 -17.52 -31.93
N ASP A 846 -17.39 -18.62 -32.67
CA ASP A 846 -17.83 -19.96 -32.25
C ASP A 846 -16.98 -21.06 -32.92
N ILE A 847 -16.91 -22.22 -32.27
CA ILE A 847 -16.19 -23.43 -32.69
C ILE A 847 -16.97 -24.69 -32.29
N VAL A 848 -16.93 -25.73 -33.12
CA VAL A 848 -17.56 -27.03 -32.86
C VAL A 848 -16.69 -28.16 -33.42
N TRP A 849 -16.45 -29.21 -32.64
CA TRP A 849 -15.75 -30.42 -33.11
C TRP A 849 -16.69 -31.33 -33.90
N HIS A 850 -16.16 -31.97 -34.96
CA HIS A 850 -16.84 -33.08 -35.63
C HIS A 850 -17.00 -34.26 -34.64
N PRO A 851 -18.18 -34.91 -34.54
CA PRO A 851 -18.46 -35.86 -33.44
C PRO A 851 -17.48 -37.04 -33.33
N LYS A 852 -16.98 -37.57 -34.46
CA LYS A 852 -16.12 -38.77 -34.51
C LYS A 852 -14.64 -38.55 -34.91
N LYS A 853 -14.27 -37.41 -35.51
CA LYS A 853 -12.97 -37.20 -36.18
C LYS A 853 -12.26 -36.01 -35.56
N ALA A 854 -10.93 -36.00 -35.60
CA ALA A 854 -10.07 -34.87 -35.18
C ALA A 854 -10.18 -33.62 -36.10
N TRP A 855 -11.40 -33.21 -36.42
CA TRP A 855 -11.75 -32.13 -37.33
C TRP A 855 -12.53 -31.06 -36.58
N LEU A 856 -12.16 -29.80 -36.77
CA LEU A 856 -12.72 -28.67 -36.05
C LEU A 856 -13.40 -27.70 -37.02
N PHE A 857 -14.64 -27.32 -36.73
CA PHE A 857 -15.35 -26.26 -37.44
C PHE A 857 -15.27 -24.95 -36.64
N SER A 858 -15.32 -23.82 -37.34
CA SER A 858 -15.17 -22.49 -36.74
C SER A 858 -15.93 -21.43 -37.53
N ALA A 859 -16.45 -20.42 -36.82
CA ALA A 859 -17.20 -19.29 -37.39
C ALA A 859 -16.44 -17.98 -37.19
N GLY A 860 -16.16 -17.28 -38.29
CA GLY A 860 -15.43 -16.02 -38.30
C GLY A 860 -16.33 -14.77 -38.36
N ALA A 861 -15.83 -13.68 -37.79
CA ALA A 861 -16.37 -12.35 -38.01
C ALA A 861 -16.15 -11.83 -39.45
N ASP A 862 -15.33 -12.53 -40.25
CA ASP A 862 -15.12 -12.29 -41.67
C ASP A 862 -16.22 -12.84 -42.60
N GLY A 863 -17.29 -13.41 -42.03
CA GLY A 863 -18.41 -13.99 -42.77
C GLY A 863 -18.13 -15.36 -43.37
N THR A 864 -16.99 -15.98 -43.03
CA THR A 864 -16.66 -17.35 -43.41
C THR A 864 -16.78 -18.31 -42.23
N ALA A 865 -17.28 -19.52 -42.49
CA ALA A 865 -17.00 -20.66 -41.62
C ALA A 865 -15.86 -21.48 -42.23
N ARG A 866 -15.09 -22.17 -41.39
CA ARG A 866 -13.89 -22.91 -41.82
C ARG A 866 -13.76 -24.25 -41.12
N LEU A 867 -13.44 -25.27 -41.91
CA LEU A 867 -13.06 -26.60 -41.46
C LEU A 867 -11.54 -26.70 -41.35
N TRP A 868 -11.07 -27.19 -40.20
CA TRP A 868 -9.69 -27.51 -39.92
C TRP A 868 -9.52 -29.03 -39.83
N THR A 869 -8.54 -29.55 -40.55
CA THR A 869 -8.23 -30.97 -40.70
C THR A 869 -6.80 -31.26 -40.29
N THR A 870 -6.55 -32.53 -39.95
CA THR A 870 -5.24 -33.12 -39.66
C THR A 870 -4.27 -32.91 -40.81
#